data_AF-A0A3N4N7U7-F1
#
_entry.id   AF-A0A3N4N7U7-F1
#
_cell.length_a   1.000
_cell.length_b   1.000
_cell.length_c   1.000
_cell.angle_alpha   90.00
_cell.angle_beta   90.00
_cell.angle_gamma   90.00
#
_symmetry.space_group_name_H-M   'P 1'
#
loop_
_entity.id
_entity.type
_entity.pdbx_description
1 polymer ?
#
loop_
_entity_poly.entity_id
_entity_poly.type
_entity_poly.pdbx_seq_one_letter_code
_entity_poly.pdbx_strand_id
1 'polypeptide(L)'
;DTDNDGIPNHLDLDSDGDGIPDNVEAQTTLGYTAPSGIDSDGNGLDDSYELSPGSAEGLTPVNTDGTDNPDYLDLDSDNDGSSDTTESGVTLSYLDSDNDGLDDLLDTTTGYSDPGGMVDDPLSGSVVLTDSDKDASSGGDVDYRDATDNRPDNDGDGIPDEDDVDDDNDGILDTDEGCGNLLINGSFDSQDFSSTTEFPGPNTESGGTFIGQTINNYSLYGWNQTHNLDGWVTSGSFSWTPNDFAASYDGDQYIDVLGNNTHSGGVNNTIWQTISTEVGESYTLSFYWGEDVGHSSGSVVTLNAKVTDSDSNNLVNQTLTTFAQGPINGIIGPKNWFYYQVSFVATTATTTISFEATPPSGSTSAGAALDNVRLVKDGSCQDTDGDGVIDAFDLDSDNDGIFDAVEVGHNQPHTNGQVNGSVGADGLPDVVQDHPDNERINYTIAESTDDTDTIPNFLDLDSDGDGIPDNVEAQTTTGYTAASGTVDVNGVYTNYTNGLTPVNTDGTDSPDYLDLDSDNDGVNDTVEAGITLTGNDSDNDGLDNATDATTGYSDVGGTIDNPLTGAVILPDGDSDASTGGDVDFRDLANPFPCDNSIYLSQGDVSTPTTLYDYVSSTNPFTVNAIGTNSHGIEYNAIGFNPIDGFIYGIQGDSTNLVRVDSDGTTVNLGSIAGLPVSNYVTGEIDDNGNYYILPFVYGNTLYQIDVVSQTVTNTITLSASVRLSDIAYNITNGLLYGVDTSNGVLYSINVTTGEVLAIGGANPIKAFGALFTSSTGELYGGENYLGGFYQFNITNGSRTLISAGQVSNRNDGAHCVTAPITFDADLEITKTDGVSQYVPGTTTTYTIEVTNNGPFGVLGAMVSDAVPIGIPEANVSYTAVASSGSTTTISGTQTGAINDVVDLPVNGTITYTVDVSIPLTFTGDLVNTATVTNPANSNDPDPSNNTVTDTNINGEADLELSKTVDNSNPDQGDVITFTITVTNNGPGTANNIEVLDIIPTDFSYNHIASNYTVSQGTVTYDSATGRLEWALGTLTTSGGSNNSATLEYSVTVDVCGEFINQAEIINSSQADLDSTP
;
A
#
# COMPACT_ATOMS: atom_id res chain seq x y z
N ASP A 1 -71.19 36.98 11.13
CA ASP A 1 -72.22 37.08 10.08
C ASP A 1 -71.68 37.19 8.67
N THR A 2 -70.39 36.91 8.47
CA THR A 2 -69.90 36.34 7.21
C THR A 2 -70.43 34.90 7.08
N ASP A 3 -70.33 34.14 8.16
CA ASP A 3 -70.81 32.77 8.36
C ASP A 3 -72.36 32.60 8.47
N ASN A 4 -73.08 33.64 8.86
CA ASN A 4 -74.54 33.70 9.06
C ASN A 4 -75.09 32.95 10.30
N ASP A 5 -74.33 32.83 11.39
CA ASP A 5 -74.81 32.27 12.67
C ASP A 5 -75.76 33.21 13.45
N GLY A 6 -75.81 34.50 13.08
CA GLY A 6 -76.59 35.55 13.70
C GLY A 6 -75.81 36.46 14.66
N ILE A 7 -74.50 36.28 14.79
CA ILE A 7 -73.55 37.14 15.52
C ILE A 7 -72.90 38.09 14.50
N PRO A 8 -72.96 39.42 14.68
CA PRO A 8 -72.28 40.33 13.75
C PRO A 8 -70.75 40.31 13.96
N ASN A 9 -69.94 40.16 12.91
CA ASN A 9 -68.45 39.97 12.93
C ASN A 9 -67.70 40.76 14.05
N HIS A 10 -68.03 42.03 14.29
CA HIS A 10 -67.43 42.80 15.40
C HIS A 10 -67.74 42.31 16.85
N LEU A 11 -68.54 41.26 16.99
CA LEU A 11 -68.92 40.56 18.23
C LEU A 11 -68.74 39.05 18.08
N ASP A 12 -68.11 38.62 16.99
CA ASP A 12 -67.85 37.25 16.63
C ASP A 12 -66.36 37.00 16.87
N LEU A 13 -66.00 35.86 17.42
CA LEU A 13 -64.59 35.51 17.68
C LEU A 13 -63.99 34.63 16.58
N ASP A 14 -64.82 34.11 15.69
CA ASP A 14 -64.49 33.31 14.49
C ASP A 14 -65.54 33.67 13.43
N SER A 15 -65.29 34.77 12.71
CA SER A 15 -66.28 35.54 11.95
C SER A 15 -66.78 34.84 10.68
N ASP A 16 -65.99 33.94 10.09
CA ASP A 16 -66.33 33.09 8.95
C ASP A 16 -66.62 31.63 9.32
N GLY A 17 -66.37 31.25 10.57
CA GLY A 17 -66.82 30.00 11.19
C GLY A 17 -65.98 28.80 10.76
N ASP A 18 -64.70 29.02 10.47
CA ASP A 18 -63.77 28.04 9.94
C ASP A 18 -63.01 27.28 11.05
N GLY A 19 -63.12 27.73 12.31
CA GLY A 19 -62.49 27.14 13.47
C GLY A 19 -61.22 27.83 13.95
N ILE A 20 -60.70 28.79 13.22
CA ILE A 20 -59.53 29.57 13.60
C ILE A 20 -60.04 30.91 14.17
N PRO A 21 -59.59 31.34 15.36
CA PRO A 21 -60.09 32.59 15.92
C PRO A 21 -59.63 33.83 15.12
N ASP A 22 -60.51 34.83 14.98
CA ASP A 22 -60.24 36.13 14.33
C ASP A 22 -58.94 36.78 14.83
N ASN A 23 -58.64 36.59 16.13
CA ASN A 23 -57.46 37.16 16.77
C ASN A 23 -56.14 36.50 16.32
N VAL A 24 -56.20 35.26 15.85
CA VAL A 24 -55.09 34.50 15.26
C VAL A 24 -54.93 34.83 13.78
N GLU A 25 -56.04 34.90 13.06
CA GLU A 25 -56.04 35.17 11.61
C GLU A 25 -55.70 36.62 11.28
N ALA A 26 -56.02 37.57 12.16
CA ALA A 26 -55.67 38.97 11.96
C ALA A 26 -54.16 39.27 12.04
N GLN A 27 -53.28 38.28 12.25
CA GLN A 27 -51.84 38.43 12.48
C GLN A 27 -51.04 37.37 11.71
N THR A 28 -49.77 37.66 11.36
CA THR A 28 -48.88 36.65 10.76
C THR A 28 -48.37 35.67 11.81
N THR A 29 -48.00 34.44 11.42
CA THR A 29 -47.55 33.40 12.37
C THR A 29 -46.36 33.83 13.23
N LEU A 30 -45.26 34.27 12.61
CA LEU A 30 -44.08 34.75 13.35
C LEU A 30 -44.33 36.09 14.09
N GLY A 31 -45.31 36.88 13.63
CA GLY A 31 -45.65 38.19 14.17
C GLY A 31 -46.69 38.15 15.30
N TYR A 32 -47.21 36.96 15.62
CA TYR A 32 -48.35 36.80 16.51
C TYR A 32 -48.08 37.40 17.90
N THR A 33 -49.00 38.25 18.35
CA THR A 33 -49.00 38.83 19.69
C THR A 33 -50.24 38.38 20.44
N ALA A 34 -50.06 37.58 21.49
CA ALA A 34 -51.14 37.12 22.35
C ALA A 34 -51.80 38.29 23.13
N PRO A 35 -53.11 38.22 23.43
CA PRO A 35 -53.78 39.19 24.28
C PRO A 35 -53.23 39.11 25.72
N SER A 36 -53.05 40.26 26.38
CA SER A 36 -52.55 40.28 27.76
C SER A 36 -53.63 40.05 28.83
N GLY A 37 -54.91 40.18 28.45
CA GLY A 37 -56.06 40.22 29.34
C GLY A 37 -56.17 41.51 30.15
N ILE A 38 -55.40 42.54 29.79
CA ILE A 38 -55.31 43.81 30.51
C ILE A 38 -55.76 44.93 29.58
N ASP A 39 -56.80 45.66 29.99
CA ASP A 39 -57.23 46.93 29.39
C ASP A 39 -57.09 48.00 30.47
N SER A 40 -55.96 48.71 30.48
CA SER A 40 -55.59 49.64 31.55
C SER A 40 -56.41 50.93 31.54
N ASP A 41 -56.88 51.37 30.37
CA ASP A 41 -57.61 52.62 30.20
C ASP A 41 -59.14 52.43 30.10
N GLY A 42 -59.59 51.18 29.96
CA GLY A 42 -60.99 50.75 29.92
C GLY A 42 -61.66 51.06 28.60
N ASN A 43 -60.92 51.14 27.49
CA ASN A 43 -61.46 51.48 26.17
C ASN A 43 -62.00 50.26 25.38
N GLY A 44 -61.75 49.04 25.86
CA GLY A 44 -62.18 47.78 25.28
C GLY A 44 -61.15 47.09 24.37
N LEU A 45 -60.00 47.71 24.11
CA LEU A 45 -58.87 47.13 23.39
C LEU A 45 -57.82 46.65 24.40
N ASP A 46 -57.22 45.47 24.15
CA ASP A 46 -56.16 44.94 25.02
C ASP A 46 -54.88 45.79 24.91
N ASP A 47 -54.23 46.04 26.04
CA ASP A 47 -52.97 46.78 26.13
C ASP A 47 -51.86 46.16 25.24
N SER A 48 -51.92 44.85 24.90
CA SER A 48 -50.99 44.19 23.98
C SER A 48 -51.07 44.70 22.54
N TYR A 49 -52.24 45.23 22.15
CA TYR A 49 -52.53 45.77 20.82
C TYR A 49 -52.43 47.29 20.75
N GLU A 50 -51.95 47.92 21.84
CA GLU A 50 -51.76 49.36 21.92
C GLU A 50 -50.28 49.73 22.09
N LEU A 51 -49.82 50.73 21.35
CA LEU A 51 -48.49 51.30 21.57
C LEU A 51 -48.39 52.02 22.93
N SER A 52 -49.52 52.51 23.45
CA SER A 52 -49.66 53.05 24.81
C SER A 52 -51.13 53.08 25.25
N PRO A 53 -51.47 52.83 26.52
CA PRO A 53 -52.86 52.81 26.97
C PRO A 53 -53.68 54.04 26.51
N GLY A 54 -54.66 53.80 25.64
CA GLY A 54 -55.56 54.80 25.05
C GLY A 54 -55.16 55.42 23.72
N SER A 55 -54.28 54.76 22.98
CA SER A 55 -53.89 55.16 21.63
C SER A 55 -54.73 54.53 20.52
N ALA A 56 -55.46 53.44 20.82
CA ALA A 56 -56.53 52.84 20.00
C ALA A 56 -56.14 52.46 18.56
N GLU A 57 -54.92 51.97 18.34
CA GLU A 57 -54.45 51.51 17.03
C GLU A 57 -54.99 50.13 16.63
N GLY A 58 -55.04 49.17 17.56
CA GLY A 58 -55.49 47.79 17.31
C GLY A 58 -54.58 47.01 16.36
N LEU A 59 -54.99 45.78 16.04
CA LEU A 59 -54.36 44.97 15.00
C LEU A 59 -54.75 45.50 13.62
N THR A 60 -53.84 45.37 12.65
CA THR A 60 -54.16 45.54 11.23
C THR A 60 -54.33 44.13 10.67
N PRO A 61 -55.55 43.69 10.31
CA PRO A 61 -55.78 42.34 9.83
C PRO A 61 -54.91 42.00 8.62
N VAL A 62 -54.38 40.78 8.60
CA VAL A 62 -53.65 40.21 7.47
C VAL A 62 -54.64 39.85 6.35
N ASN A 63 -54.15 39.91 5.12
CA ASN A 63 -54.80 39.42 3.90
C ASN A 63 -53.65 38.78 3.10
N THR A 64 -53.51 37.47 3.24
CA THR A 64 -52.33 36.71 2.84
C THR A 64 -52.15 36.70 1.33
N ASP A 65 -53.21 36.40 0.59
CA ASP A 65 -53.21 36.36 -0.87
C ASP A 65 -53.19 37.75 -1.57
N GLY A 66 -53.60 38.80 -0.87
CA GLY A 66 -53.76 40.15 -1.43
C GLY A 66 -54.97 40.37 -2.35
N THR A 67 -55.88 39.39 -2.57
CA THR A 67 -56.86 39.43 -3.67
C THR A 67 -58.33 39.58 -3.24
N ASP A 68 -58.75 38.97 -2.13
CA ASP A 68 -60.12 39.01 -1.61
C ASP A 68 -60.25 39.48 -0.15
N ASN A 69 -60.91 38.72 0.74
CA ASN A 69 -61.20 39.24 2.07
C ASN A 69 -59.97 39.08 2.98
N PRO A 70 -59.81 39.92 4.02
CA PRO A 70 -58.78 39.65 5.03
C PRO A 70 -59.03 38.29 5.70
N ASP A 71 -57.94 37.62 6.10
CA ASP A 71 -57.91 36.20 6.49
C ASP A 71 -59.07 35.80 7.42
N TYR A 72 -59.34 36.56 8.49
CA TYR A 72 -60.47 36.33 9.43
C TYR A 72 -61.91 36.38 8.85
N LEU A 73 -62.04 36.56 7.53
CA LEU A 73 -63.28 36.58 6.79
C LEU A 73 -63.20 35.74 5.50
N ASP A 74 -62.09 35.06 5.28
CA ASP A 74 -61.83 34.24 4.10
C ASP A 74 -61.81 32.76 4.46
N LEU A 75 -62.30 31.91 3.56
CA LEU A 75 -62.36 30.46 3.81
C LEU A 75 -61.23 29.69 3.14
N ASP A 76 -60.34 30.41 2.46
CA ASP A 76 -59.22 29.97 1.63
C ASP A 76 -58.21 31.14 1.57
N SER A 77 -57.49 31.37 2.68
CA SER A 77 -56.71 32.59 2.95
C SER A 77 -55.51 32.82 2.03
N ASP A 78 -54.94 31.75 1.47
CA ASP A 78 -53.85 31.80 0.48
C ASP A 78 -54.31 31.50 -0.97
N ASN A 79 -55.58 31.12 -1.16
CA ASN A 79 -56.21 30.88 -2.45
C ASN A 79 -55.57 29.71 -3.24
N ASP A 80 -55.06 28.70 -2.54
CA ASP A 80 -54.46 27.47 -3.11
C ASP A 80 -55.54 26.46 -3.60
N GLY A 81 -56.80 26.65 -3.16
CA GLY A 81 -57.96 25.83 -3.53
C GLY A 81 -58.36 24.77 -2.51
N SER A 82 -57.64 24.66 -1.39
CA SER A 82 -58.03 23.98 -0.16
C SER A 82 -58.91 24.92 0.68
N SER A 83 -58.97 24.75 2.00
CA SER A 83 -59.82 25.59 2.84
C SER A 83 -59.21 25.64 4.22
N ASP A 84 -59.27 26.79 4.87
CA ASP A 84 -58.52 27.05 6.09
C ASP A 84 -58.79 26.02 7.21
N THR A 85 -60.05 25.58 7.38
CA THR A 85 -60.42 24.49 8.31
C THR A 85 -59.70 23.15 8.01
N THR A 86 -59.48 22.83 6.74
CA THR A 86 -58.85 21.58 6.29
C THR A 86 -57.35 21.60 6.53
N GLU A 87 -56.69 22.72 6.22
CA GLU A 87 -55.24 22.88 6.30
C GLU A 87 -54.76 23.09 7.72
N SER A 88 -55.49 23.89 8.50
CA SER A 88 -55.20 24.11 9.92
C SER A 88 -55.28 22.86 10.80
N GLY A 89 -55.85 21.76 10.27
CA GLY A 89 -55.96 20.48 10.97
C GLY A 89 -56.97 20.49 12.14
N VAL A 90 -57.76 21.56 12.28
CA VAL A 90 -58.75 21.70 13.35
C VAL A 90 -59.98 20.82 13.11
N THR A 91 -60.72 20.51 14.17
CA THR A 91 -61.95 19.70 14.08
C THR A 91 -63.08 20.38 14.81
N LEU A 92 -64.16 20.68 14.09
CA LEU A 92 -65.32 21.42 14.62
C LEU A 92 -66.48 20.52 15.05
N SER A 93 -67.19 20.93 16.10
CA SER A 93 -68.45 20.32 16.53
C SER A 93 -69.69 21.00 15.94
N TYR A 94 -69.51 22.20 15.39
CA TYR A 94 -70.53 23.15 14.93
C TYR A 94 -71.51 23.54 16.05
N LEU A 95 -71.03 23.57 17.29
CA LEU A 95 -71.81 23.98 18.46
C LEU A 95 -71.09 25.14 19.13
N ASP A 96 -71.84 26.21 19.39
CA ASP A 96 -71.41 27.34 20.22
C ASP A 96 -72.45 27.48 21.34
N SER A 97 -72.05 27.09 22.56
CA SER A 97 -72.94 27.00 23.72
C SER A 97 -73.28 28.35 24.35
N ASP A 98 -72.48 29.38 24.16
CA ASP A 98 -72.68 30.68 24.80
C ASP A 98 -72.66 31.91 23.90
N ASN A 99 -72.64 31.67 22.59
CA ASN A 99 -72.91 32.60 21.52
C ASN A 99 -71.88 33.72 21.43
N ASP A 100 -70.60 33.36 21.42
CA ASP A 100 -69.48 34.27 21.20
C ASP A 100 -68.71 34.05 19.89
N GLY A 101 -69.06 32.99 19.13
CA GLY A 101 -68.49 32.69 17.81
C GLY A 101 -67.59 31.46 17.78
N LEU A 102 -66.92 31.13 18.89
CA LEU A 102 -65.98 30.00 18.91
C LEU A 102 -66.71 28.65 19.05
N ASP A 103 -66.18 27.62 18.37
CA ASP A 103 -66.69 26.24 18.52
C ASP A 103 -66.40 25.67 19.92
N ASP A 104 -67.36 24.98 20.53
CA ASP A 104 -67.29 24.33 21.85
C ASP A 104 -66.06 23.39 22.00
N LEU A 105 -65.45 22.91 20.91
CA LEU A 105 -64.21 22.10 20.95
C LEU A 105 -62.93 22.93 21.08
N LEU A 106 -62.97 24.18 20.64
CA LEU A 106 -61.86 25.11 20.62
C LEU A 106 -62.03 26.24 21.66
N ASP A 107 -63.23 26.41 22.23
CA ASP A 107 -63.47 27.29 23.38
C ASP A 107 -63.50 26.50 24.71
N THR A 108 -62.66 26.93 25.65
CA THR A 108 -62.63 26.38 27.01
C THR A 108 -63.19 27.33 28.06
N THR A 109 -63.57 28.54 27.66
CA THR A 109 -64.04 29.59 28.54
C THR A 109 -65.55 29.79 28.38
N THR A 110 -66.06 30.94 28.81
CA THR A 110 -67.46 31.25 28.50
C THR A 110 -67.60 32.72 28.15
N GLY A 111 -68.07 33.02 26.95
CA GLY A 111 -68.09 34.35 26.35
C GLY A 111 -66.68 34.90 26.13
N TYR A 112 -66.61 36.17 25.72
CA TYR A 112 -65.42 36.91 25.25
C TYR A 112 -64.22 37.11 26.19
N SER A 113 -63.99 36.27 27.21
CA SER A 113 -62.85 36.41 28.11
C SER A 113 -61.53 35.91 27.53
N ASP A 114 -61.60 35.07 26.50
CA ASP A 114 -60.45 34.42 25.87
C ASP A 114 -60.65 34.40 24.35
N PRO A 115 -60.20 35.44 23.62
CA PRO A 115 -60.46 35.56 22.19
C PRO A 115 -59.61 34.62 21.32
N GLY A 116 -58.66 33.87 21.89
CA GLY A 116 -57.86 32.87 21.17
C GLY A 116 -58.31 31.42 21.42
N GLY A 117 -59.18 31.19 22.41
CA GLY A 117 -59.62 29.85 22.78
C GLY A 117 -58.44 28.90 23.02
N MET A 118 -58.44 27.74 22.36
CA MET A 118 -57.32 26.79 22.44
C MET A 118 -56.17 27.12 21.48
N VAL A 119 -56.37 28.02 20.51
CA VAL A 119 -55.38 28.48 19.52
C VAL A 119 -54.76 29.80 20.00
N ASP A 120 -54.19 29.77 21.21
CA ASP A 120 -53.57 30.94 21.87
C ASP A 120 -52.26 31.41 21.19
N ASP A 121 -51.61 30.54 20.41
CA ASP A 121 -50.39 30.80 19.64
C ASP A 121 -50.34 29.75 18.51
N PRO A 122 -50.16 30.15 17.23
CA PRO A 122 -50.25 29.23 16.10
C PRO A 122 -49.21 28.09 16.16
N LEU A 123 -48.02 28.32 16.72
CA LEU A 123 -46.92 27.33 16.78
C LEU A 123 -46.77 26.68 18.16
N SER A 124 -47.41 27.20 19.21
CA SER A 124 -47.17 26.72 20.59
C SER A 124 -48.38 26.73 21.54
N GLY A 125 -49.59 26.96 21.00
CA GLY A 125 -50.86 26.94 21.73
C GLY A 125 -51.30 25.55 22.24
N SER A 126 -52.50 25.49 22.83
CA SER A 126 -53.08 24.20 23.27
C SER A 126 -53.54 23.34 22.09
N VAL A 127 -53.93 24.00 21.00
CA VAL A 127 -54.00 23.48 19.64
C VAL A 127 -52.92 24.22 18.84
N VAL A 128 -52.06 23.47 18.17
CA VAL A 128 -51.01 23.98 17.28
C VAL A 128 -51.53 23.76 15.87
N LEU A 129 -51.47 24.80 15.05
CA LEU A 129 -51.90 24.73 13.64
C LEU A 129 -50.85 23.95 12.84
N THR A 130 -51.26 23.33 11.73
CA THR A 130 -50.35 22.55 10.88
C THR A 130 -49.32 23.45 10.20
N ASP A 131 -48.09 22.96 10.12
CA ASP A 131 -46.91 23.59 9.51
C ASP A 131 -46.10 22.43 8.90
N SER A 132 -46.44 22.08 7.67
CA SER A 132 -46.06 20.82 7.01
C SER A 132 -44.60 20.84 6.55
N ASP A 133 -44.15 21.95 5.97
CA ASP A 133 -42.77 22.20 5.53
C ASP A 133 -41.84 22.66 6.69
N LYS A 134 -42.41 23.04 7.84
CA LYS A 134 -41.70 23.48 9.07
C LYS A 134 -40.94 24.79 8.91
N ASP A 135 -41.31 25.60 7.94
CA ASP A 135 -40.60 26.82 7.62
C ASP A 135 -41.12 28.03 8.43
N ALA A 136 -42.29 27.90 9.09
CA ALA A 136 -43.02 28.99 9.75
C ALA A 136 -42.24 29.69 10.87
N SER A 137 -41.23 29.01 11.42
CA SER A 137 -40.31 29.56 12.43
C SER A 137 -39.14 30.35 11.84
N SER A 138 -38.94 30.26 10.52
CA SER A 138 -37.78 30.77 9.77
C SER A 138 -38.13 31.82 8.72
N GLY A 139 -39.40 31.94 8.30
CA GLY A 139 -39.80 32.99 7.37
C GLY A 139 -41.18 32.83 6.75
N GLY A 140 -41.67 31.60 6.54
CA GLY A 140 -43.00 31.32 6.00
C GLY A 140 -44.12 31.32 7.06
N ASP A 141 -45.21 30.60 6.78
CA ASP A 141 -46.45 30.65 7.56
C ASP A 141 -47.00 29.23 7.87
N VAL A 142 -48.14 29.15 8.57
CA VAL A 142 -48.82 27.85 8.79
C VAL A 142 -49.65 27.50 7.58
N ASP A 143 -49.91 26.21 7.35
CA ASP A 143 -50.43 25.65 6.10
C ASP A 143 -51.60 26.45 5.45
N TYR A 144 -52.56 26.97 6.23
CA TYR A 144 -53.71 27.70 5.67
C TYR A 144 -53.40 29.12 5.13
N ARG A 145 -52.18 29.59 5.35
CA ARG A 145 -51.66 30.86 4.84
C ARG A 145 -50.41 30.65 4.01
N ASP A 146 -50.06 29.40 3.71
CA ASP A 146 -48.85 29.07 3.01
C ASP A 146 -49.16 28.68 1.56
N ALA A 147 -49.06 29.67 0.67
CA ALA A 147 -49.24 29.50 -0.76
C ALA A 147 -48.12 28.66 -1.42
N THR A 148 -47.06 28.31 -0.67
CA THR A 148 -45.94 27.52 -1.15
C THR A 148 -46.25 26.03 -1.04
N ASP A 149 -45.57 25.27 -1.90
CA ASP A 149 -45.85 23.86 -2.10
C ASP A 149 -45.29 23.02 -0.95
N ASN A 150 -46.17 22.52 -0.07
CA ASN A 150 -45.83 21.77 1.15
C ASN A 150 -45.26 20.34 0.91
N ARG A 151 -44.73 20.08 -0.28
CA ARG A 151 -44.07 18.82 -0.64
C ARG A 151 -42.59 18.87 -0.16
N PRO A 152 -41.98 17.72 0.20
CA PRO A 152 -40.56 17.66 0.56
C PRO A 152 -39.66 18.30 -0.50
N ASP A 153 -38.62 19.01 -0.04
CA ASP A 153 -37.61 19.73 -0.82
C ASP A 153 -36.29 19.57 -0.04
N ASN A 154 -35.42 18.64 -0.47
CA ASN A 154 -34.24 18.18 0.25
C ASN A 154 -33.08 19.17 0.18
N ASP A 155 -32.88 19.82 -0.96
CA ASP A 155 -31.78 20.75 -1.21
C ASP A 155 -32.12 22.22 -0.87
N GLY A 156 -33.42 22.54 -0.72
CA GLY A 156 -33.96 23.84 -0.34
C GLY A 156 -33.95 24.87 -1.46
N ASP A 157 -33.98 24.45 -2.72
CA ASP A 157 -33.96 25.36 -3.88
C ASP A 157 -35.35 25.96 -4.22
N GLY A 158 -36.41 25.39 -3.65
CA GLY A 158 -37.81 25.77 -3.83
C GLY A 158 -38.58 24.92 -4.85
N ILE A 159 -38.00 23.84 -5.36
CA ILE A 159 -38.61 22.80 -6.20
C ILE A 159 -38.75 21.53 -5.36
N PRO A 160 -39.96 20.97 -5.19
CA PRO A 160 -40.11 19.76 -4.38
C PRO A 160 -39.53 18.51 -5.05
N ASP A 161 -39.01 17.56 -4.25
CA ASP A 161 -38.33 16.31 -4.68
C ASP A 161 -39.13 15.46 -5.71
N GLU A 162 -40.46 15.63 -5.79
CA GLU A 162 -41.26 14.89 -6.78
C GLU A 162 -41.34 15.55 -8.17
N ASP A 163 -40.94 16.82 -8.26
CA ASP A 163 -40.82 17.62 -9.47
C ASP A 163 -39.37 18.01 -9.80
N ASP A 164 -38.45 17.90 -8.83
CA ASP A 164 -37.01 18.02 -9.01
C ASP A 164 -36.46 16.78 -9.74
N VAL A 165 -35.32 16.95 -10.43
CA VAL A 165 -34.57 15.85 -11.09
C VAL A 165 -33.12 15.72 -10.60
N ASP A 166 -32.72 16.54 -9.62
CA ASP A 166 -31.42 16.61 -8.94
C ASP A 166 -31.69 16.99 -7.46
N ASP A 167 -32.22 16.04 -6.69
CA ASP A 167 -32.81 16.25 -5.35
C ASP A 167 -31.81 16.76 -4.28
N ASP A 168 -30.50 16.80 -4.54
CA ASP A 168 -29.49 17.35 -3.64
C ASP A 168 -28.65 18.50 -4.22
N ASN A 169 -28.86 18.83 -5.50
CA ASN A 169 -28.20 19.89 -6.27
C ASN A 169 -26.70 19.69 -6.44
N ASP A 170 -26.20 18.46 -6.41
CA ASP A 170 -24.80 18.17 -6.68
C ASP A 170 -24.44 18.25 -8.19
N GLY A 171 -25.48 18.38 -9.03
CA GLY A 171 -25.40 18.53 -10.47
C GLY A 171 -25.53 17.22 -11.26
N ILE A 172 -25.69 16.09 -10.57
CA ILE A 172 -26.03 14.77 -11.09
C ILE A 172 -27.57 14.68 -11.18
N LEU A 173 -28.07 13.78 -12.02
CA LEU A 173 -29.51 13.55 -12.11
C LEU A 173 -29.87 12.38 -11.19
N ASP A 174 -31.03 12.41 -10.53
CA ASP A 174 -31.51 11.29 -9.70
C ASP A 174 -31.46 9.96 -10.47
N THR A 175 -31.75 10.03 -11.78
CA THR A 175 -31.75 8.87 -12.68
C THR A 175 -30.38 8.25 -12.91
N ASP A 176 -29.32 9.05 -12.79
CA ASP A 176 -27.93 8.63 -12.89
C ASP A 176 -27.38 8.12 -11.54
N GLU A 177 -27.99 8.52 -10.43
CA GLU A 177 -27.78 8.02 -9.05
C GLU A 177 -28.64 6.78 -8.74
N GLY A 178 -29.38 6.29 -9.74
CA GLY A 178 -30.20 5.09 -9.60
C GLY A 178 -31.53 5.30 -8.88
N CYS A 179 -31.90 6.54 -8.57
CA CYS A 179 -33.26 6.95 -8.24
C CYS A 179 -34.12 7.05 -9.51
N GLY A 180 -35.22 6.30 -9.56
CA GLY A 180 -36.16 6.40 -10.68
C GLY A 180 -35.60 5.93 -12.02
N ASN A 181 -35.52 4.61 -12.24
CA ASN A 181 -35.15 4.05 -13.55
C ASN A 181 -36.14 4.49 -14.67
N LEU A 182 -35.83 5.56 -15.41
CA LEU A 182 -36.61 6.05 -16.54
C LEU A 182 -36.47 5.09 -17.72
N LEU A 183 -37.41 4.16 -17.86
CA LEU A 183 -37.39 3.14 -18.92
C LEU A 183 -37.92 3.65 -20.26
N ILE A 184 -38.56 4.82 -20.26
CA ILE A 184 -39.16 5.47 -21.42
C ILE A 184 -38.97 6.98 -21.29
N ASN A 185 -38.20 7.59 -22.21
CA ASN A 185 -38.23 9.04 -22.41
C ASN A 185 -39.19 9.38 -23.57
N GLY A 186 -40.17 10.22 -23.28
CA GLY A 186 -41.15 10.73 -24.23
C GLY A 186 -41.48 12.21 -24.08
N SER A 187 -40.51 13.08 -23.73
CA SER A 187 -40.69 14.55 -23.92
C SER A 187 -40.83 14.91 -25.40
N PHE A 188 -40.29 14.07 -26.29
CA PHE A 188 -40.35 14.21 -27.76
C PHE A 188 -39.61 15.43 -28.33
N ASP A 189 -39.02 16.29 -27.49
CA ASP A 189 -38.34 17.53 -27.88
C ASP A 189 -37.05 17.33 -28.68
N SER A 190 -36.42 16.17 -28.51
CA SER A 190 -35.16 15.83 -29.17
C SER A 190 -35.30 15.36 -30.62
N GLN A 191 -36.53 15.29 -31.15
CA GLN A 191 -36.80 14.68 -32.45
C GLN A 191 -36.77 15.71 -33.58
N ASP A 192 -35.99 15.44 -34.64
CA ASP A 192 -36.00 16.30 -35.83
C ASP A 192 -37.18 15.92 -36.74
N PHE A 193 -38.38 16.42 -36.41
CA PHE A 193 -39.57 16.28 -37.28
C PHE A 193 -39.42 16.96 -38.66
N SER A 194 -38.32 17.70 -38.90
CA SER A 194 -38.01 18.31 -40.20
C SER A 194 -37.16 17.39 -41.12
N SER A 195 -36.60 16.31 -40.58
CA SER A 195 -35.75 15.34 -41.29
C SER A 195 -36.55 14.48 -42.26
N THR A 196 -36.39 14.72 -43.57
CA THR A 196 -37.05 13.90 -44.62
C THR A 196 -36.55 12.44 -44.71
N THR A 197 -35.48 12.14 -43.98
CA THR A 197 -34.85 10.82 -43.85
C THR A 197 -35.47 9.99 -42.74
N GLU A 198 -35.85 10.61 -41.63
CA GLU A 198 -36.57 9.99 -40.50
C GLU A 198 -38.09 10.04 -40.72
N PHE A 199 -38.60 11.14 -41.29
CA PHE A 199 -40.00 11.33 -41.65
C PHE A 199 -40.13 11.49 -43.17
N PRO A 200 -40.40 10.41 -43.94
CA PRO A 200 -40.41 10.42 -45.40
C PRO A 200 -41.59 11.18 -46.04
N GLY A 201 -41.72 12.47 -45.74
CA GLY A 201 -42.64 13.42 -46.35
C GLY A 201 -44.13 13.17 -46.06
N PRO A 202 -44.99 14.17 -46.35
CA PRO A 202 -46.38 14.20 -45.90
C PRO A 202 -47.34 13.22 -46.62
N ASN A 203 -46.87 12.13 -47.25
CA ASN A 203 -47.70 11.28 -48.12
C ASN A 203 -47.43 9.76 -48.07
N THR A 204 -46.74 9.22 -47.05
CA THR A 204 -46.48 7.78 -46.93
C THR A 204 -47.30 7.13 -45.80
N GLU A 205 -48.16 6.14 -46.14
CA GLU A 205 -48.94 5.33 -45.19
C GLU A 205 -48.15 4.15 -44.57
N SER A 206 -46.81 4.14 -44.68
CA SER A 206 -46.02 3.07 -44.09
C SER A 206 -45.80 3.34 -42.62
N GLY A 207 -46.13 2.37 -41.76
CA GLY A 207 -45.63 2.35 -40.38
C GLY A 207 -44.10 2.33 -40.34
N GLY A 208 -43.56 2.69 -39.18
CA GLY A 208 -42.12 2.85 -38.97
C GLY A 208 -41.76 2.93 -37.48
N THR A 209 -40.50 3.20 -37.23
CA THR A 209 -39.92 3.47 -35.92
C THR A 209 -39.16 4.78 -36.06
N PHE A 210 -39.43 5.80 -35.25
CA PHE A 210 -38.55 6.96 -35.17
C PHE A 210 -37.49 6.72 -34.08
N ILE A 211 -36.27 7.20 -34.29
CA ILE A 211 -35.08 6.77 -33.56
C ILE A 211 -35.16 7.28 -32.12
N GLY A 212 -35.14 6.36 -31.15
CA GLY A 212 -34.99 6.69 -29.73
C GLY A 212 -33.55 7.15 -29.46
N GLN A 213 -33.38 8.05 -28.50
CA GLN A 213 -32.06 8.52 -28.08
C GLN A 213 -31.34 7.47 -27.24
N THR A 214 -30.02 7.57 -27.17
CA THR A 214 -29.28 7.03 -26.02
C THR A 214 -29.23 8.15 -24.99
N ILE A 215 -29.76 7.90 -23.80
CA ILE A 215 -29.62 8.77 -22.64
C ILE A 215 -28.91 7.90 -21.59
N ASN A 216 -27.80 8.43 -21.06
CA ASN A 216 -27.02 7.90 -19.95
C ASN A 216 -26.83 6.37 -20.00
N ASN A 217 -26.01 5.90 -20.95
CA ASN A 217 -25.69 4.48 -21.22
C ASN A 217 -26.87 3.53 -21.55
N TYR A 218 -28.13 3.96 -21.39
CA TYR A 218 -29.31 3.20 -21.78
C TYR A 218 -29.73 3.54 -23.21
N SER A 219 -29.75 2.50 -24.06
CA SER A 219 -30.33 2.62 -25.40
C SER A 219 -31.86 2.60 -25.30
N LEU A 220 -32.49 3.77 -25.24
CA LEU A 220 -33.95 3.87 -25.28
C LEU A 220 -34.44 3.51 -26.69
N TYR A 221 -35.25 2.45 -26.80
CA TYR A 221 -35.73 1.96 -28.08
C TYR A 221 -36.74 2.93 -28.69
N GLY A 222 -36.60 3.24 -29.98
CA GLY A 222 -37.55 4.14 -30.67
C GLY A 222 -39.01 3.72 -30.57
N TRP A 223 -39.92 4.69 -30.52
CA TRP A 223 -41.37 4.46 -30.57
C TRP A 223 -41.77 3.93 -31.95
N ASN A 224 -42.63 2.91 -31.95
CA ASN A 224 -43.19 2.32 -33.15
C ASN A 224 -44.57 2.91 -33.43
N GLN A 225 -44.89 3.05 -34.73
CA GLN A 225 -46.17 3.58 -35.18
C GLN A 225 -46.75 2.79 -36.34
N THR A 226 -48.08 2.66 -36.37
CA THR A 226 -48.77 1.95 -37.47
C THR A 226 -48.80 2.76 -38.77
N HIS A 227 -48.79 4.09 -38.67
CA HIS A 227 -48.82 5.05 -39.77
C HIS A 227 -47.95 6.27 -39.44
N ASN A 228 -47.52 7.03 -40.45
CA ASN A 228 -46.66 8.21 -40.24
C ASN A 228 -47.32 9.26 -39.31
N LEU A 229 -46.58 9.71 -38.31
CA LEU A 229 -46.98 10.75 -37.35
C LEU A 229 -46.85 12.16 -37.98
N ASP A 230 -47.50 13.14 -37.34
CA ASP A 230 -47.23 14.56 -37.52
C ASP A 230 -46.85 15.10 -36.13
N GLY A 231 -45.71 15.79 -36.02
CA GLY A 231 -45.23 16.41 -34.78
C GLY A 231 -45.26 17.94 -34.93
N TRP A 232 -45.60 18.66 -33.87
CA TRP A 232 -45.78 20.12 -33.93
C TRP A 232 -44.73 20.83 -33.08
N VAL A 233 -44.04 21.82 -33.69
CA VAL A 233 -43.01 22.65 -33.04
C VAL A 233 -43.60 24.01 -32.72
N THR A 234 -43.55 24.43 -31.46
CA THR A 234 -44.07 25.72 -30.96
C THR A 234 -43.37 26.92 -31.62
N SER A 235 -42.09 26.77 -32.04
CA SER A 235 -41.28 27.81 -32.67
C SER A 235 -40.59 27.37 -33.99
N GLY A 236 -41.26 27.53 -35.14
CA GLY A 236 -40.56 27.58 -36.45
C GLY A 236 -40.82 26.47 -37.49
N SER A 237 -42.01 25.87 -37.53
CA SER A 237 -42.39 24.92 -38.58
C SER A 237 -42.28 25.47 -40.03
N PHE A 238 -41.82 24.63 -40.95
CA PHE A 238 -41.74 24.90 -42.38
C PHE A 238 -43.15 25.02 -43.01
N SER A 239 -43.61 26.27 -43.18
CA SER A 239 -44.48 26.72 -44.27
C SER A 239 -45.89 26.08 -44.38
N TRP A 240 -46.84 26.53 -43.54
CA TRP A 240 -48.17 26.97 -43.99
C TRP A 240 -48.63 28.15 -43.10
N THR A 241 -49.02 29.27 -43.70
CA THR A 241 -49.48 30.53 -43.05
C THR A 241 -50.65 30.36 -42.06
N PRO A 242 -51.09 31.45 -41.38
CA PRO A 242 -50.63 32.11 -40.16
C PRO A 242 -51.51 31.69 -38.97
N ASN A 243 -51.38 30.45 -38.50
CA ASN A 243 -52.03 30.02 -37.25
C ASN A 243 -50.92 29.84 -36.23
N ASP A 244 -51.09 30.46 -35.07
CA ASP A 244 -50.22 30.23 -33.91
C ASP A 244 -50.61 28.85 -33.34
N PHE A 245 -49.65 27.99 -33.00
CA PHE A 245 -49.92 26.72 -32.33
C PHE A 245 -49.85 26.93 -30.81
N ALA A 246 -50.48 26.04 -30.06
CA ALA A 246 -50.35 26.06 -28.61
C ALA A 246 -48.96 25.60 -28.17
N ALA A 247 -48.54 26.01 -26.97
CA ALA A 247 -47.36 25.46 -26.32
C ALA A 247 -47.55 23.95 -26.04
N SER A 248 -46.45 23.20 -26.11
CA SER A 248 -46.33 21.87 -25.49
C SER A 248 -46.52 21.96 -23.98
N TYR A 249 -46.61 20.81 -23.30
CA TYR A 249 -46.59 20.80 -21.85
C TYR A 249 -45.18 21.10 -21.35
N ASP A 250 -44.22 20.39 -21.94
CA ASP A 250 -42.79 20.45 -21.68
C ASP A 250 -42.05 20.81 -22.99
N GLY A 251 -40.90 21.47 -22.89
CA GLY A 251 -40.06 21.84 -24.03
C GLY A 251 -40.75 22.60 -25.18
N ASP A 252 -40.48 22.19 -26.42
CA ASP A 252 -40.84 22.86 -27.67
C ASP A 252 -41.77 22.04 -28.59
N GLN A 253 -42.02 20.75 -28.29
CA GLN A 253 -42.65 19.80 -29.22
C GLN A 253 -43.66 18.87 -28.54
N TYR A 254 -44.68 18.41 -29.29
CA TYR A 254 -45.59 17.34 -28.84
C TYR A 254 -46.06 16.47 -30.02
N ILE A 255 -46.60 15.27 -29.72
CA ILE A 255 -47.05 14.29 -30.74
C ILE A 255 -48.58 14.29 -30.93
N ASP A 256 -49.04 14.27 -32.19
CA ASP A 256 -50.41 13.87 -32.55
C ASP A 256 -50.52 12.34 -32.71
N VAL A 257 -51.26 11.70 -31.81
CA VAL A 257 -51.45 10.24 -31.76
C VAL A 257 -52.27 9.73 -32.95
N LEU A 258 -53.11 10.54 -33.61
CA LEU A 258 -53.96 10.10 -34.74
C LEU A 258 -53.18 10.08 -36.08
N GLY A 259 -52.19 10.96 -36.26
CA GLY A 259 -51.33 11.05 -37.44
C GLY A 259 -51.96 11.81 -38.63
N ASN A 260 -51.23 11.83 -39.77
CA ASN A 260 -51.50 12.75 -40.90
C ASN A 260 -52.96 12.80 -41.42
N ASN A 261 -53.53 14.00 -41.31
CA ASN A 261 -54.93 14.34 -41.57
C ASN A 261 -55.33 14.51 -43.06
N THR A 262 -54.42 14.30 -44.02
CA THR A 262 -54.64 14.67 -45.43
C THR A 262 -55.09 13.55 -46.39
N HIS A 263 -55.31 12.31 -45.91
CA HIS A 263 -55.90 11.22 -46.71
C HIS A 263 -57.26 10.74 -46.21
N SER A 264 -58.06 10.22 -47.15
CA SER A 264 -59.50 9.97 -47.02
C SER A 264 -59.88 8.97 -45.90
N GLY A 265 -60.10 9.46 -44.69
CA GLY A 265 -60.90 8.75 -43.69
C GLY A 265 -60.50 8.84 -42.22
N GLY A 266 -59.35 9.43 -41.86
CA GLY A 266 -58.81 9.34 -40.49
C GLY A 266 -58.43 7.89 -40.19
N VAL A 267 -57.14 7.57 -40.19
CA VAL A 267 -56.70 6.19 -39.94
C VAL A 267 -56.40 6.08 -38.45
N ASN A 268 -56.98 5.10 -37.75
CA ASN A 268 -56.56 4.83 -36.37
C ASN A 268 -55.05 4.55 -36.38
N ASN A 269 -54.29 5.37 -35.68
CA ASN A 269 -52.88 5.14 -35.45
C ASN A 269 -52.68 4.70 -33.99
N THR A 270 -51.75 3.77 -33.81
CA THR A 270 -51.27 3.36 -32.51
C THR A 270 -49.79 3.68 -32.46
N ILE A 271 -49.38 4.36 -31.41
CA ILE A 271 -47.97 4.54 -31.05
C ILE A 271 -47.66 3.61 -29.88
N TRP A 272 -46.56 2.86 -29.95
CA TRP A 272 -46.19 1.92 -28.90
C TRP A 272 -44.69 1.69 -28.78
N GLN A 273 -44.26 1.26 -27.61
CA GLN A 273 -42.90 0.87 -27.32
C GLN A 273 -42.91 -0.41 -26.47
N THR A 274 -41.93 -1.28 -26.70
CA THR A 274 -41.71 -2.47 -25.88
C THR A 274 -40.43 -2.29 -25.09
N ILE A 275 -40.51 -2.48 -23.79
CA ILE A 275 -39.43 -2.29 -22.82
C ILE A 275 -39.14 -3.58 -22.07
N SER A 276 -37.94 -3.68 -21.52
CA SER A 276 -37.57 -4.70 -20.53
C SER A 276 -38.16 -4.32 -19.17
N THR A 277 -38.73 -5.29 -18.46
CA THR A 277 -39.28 -5.11 -17.11
C THR A 277 -38.92 -6.30 -16.23
N GLU A 278 -38.81 -6.09 -14.93
CA GLU A 278 -38.53 -7.14 -13.94
C GLU A 278 -39.82 -7.76 -13.39
N VAL A 279 -39.89 -9.09 -13.36
CA VAL A 279 -41.12 -9.80 -12.98
C VAL A 279 -41.39 -9.65 -11.48
N GLY A 280 -42.52 -9.04 -11.13
CA GLY A 280 -42.95 -8.83 -9.76
C GLY A 280 -42.76 -7.40 -9.26
N GLU A 281 -41.99 -6.59 -9.98
CA GLU A 281 -41.74 -5.17 -9.67
C GLU A 281 -42.90 -4.29 -10.12
N SER A 282 -43.11 -3.18 -9.40
CA SER A 282 -44.13 -2.18 -9.72
C SER A 282 -43.52 -1.07 -10.57
N TYR A 283 -44.32 -0.48 -11.45
CA TYR A 283 -43.93 0.59 -12.36
C TYR A 283 -45.06 1.61 -12.46
N THR A 284 -44.72 2.89 -12.49
CA THR A 284 -45.66 3.99 -12.72
C THR A 284 -45.49 4.56 -14.12
N LEU A 285 -46.58 4.51 -14.90
CA LEU A 285 -46.71 5.18 -16.19
C LEU A 285 -47.37 6.53 -15.97
N SER A 286 -46.70 7.61 -16.36
CA SER A 286 -47.23 8.97 -16.33
C SER A 286 -47.08 9.64 -17.71
N PHE A 287 -47.99 10.55 -18.03
CA PHE A 287 -47.93 11.37 -19.26
C PHE A 287 -48.92 12.52 -19.24
N TYR A 288 -48.66 13.51 -20.08
CA TYR A 288 -49.57 14.61 -20.36
C TYR A 288 -50.29 14.39 -21.69
N TRP A 289 -51.58 14.69 -21.73
CA TRP A 289 -52.38 14.56 -22.94
C TRP A 289 -53.41 15.68 -23.09
N GLY A 290 -53.84 15.95 -24.33
CA GLY A 290 -54.72 17.08 -24.61
C GLY A 290 -55.48 17.00 -25.92
N GLU A 291 -56.26 18.05 -26.21
CA GLU A 291 -56.88 18.20 -27.53
C GLU A 291 -55.82 18.45 -28.61
N ASP A 292 -55.93 17.76 -29.75
CA ASP A 292 -55.09 18.04 -30.92
C ASP A 292 -55.80 18.97 -31.93
N VAL A 293 -55.10 19.38 -32.98
CA VAL A 293 -55.59 20.12 -34.14
C VAL A 293 -56.85 19.47 -34.73
N GLY A 294 -57.78 20.32 -35.22
CA GLY A 294 -58.95 19.86 -35.98
C GLY A 294 -60.23 19.61 -35.17
N HIS A 295 -60.18 19.76 -33.84
CA HIS A 295 -61.40 19.75 -33.02
C HIS A 295 -62.20 21.05 -33.17
N SER A 296 -63.53 20.92 -33.21
CA SER A 296 -64.43 22.04 -32.95
C SER A 296 -64.69 22.14 -31.45
N SER A 297 -64.87 23.35 -30.92
CA SER A 297 -65.24 23.55 -29.52
C SER A 297 -66.40 22.65 -29.09
N GLY A 298 -66.23 21.92 -27.98
CA GLY A 298 -67.17 20.94 -27.43
C GLY A 298 -67.13 19.55 -28.08
N SER A 299 -66.19 19.26 -28.99
CA SER A 299 -65.98 17.90 -29.52
C SER A 299 -65.32 17.02 -28.47
N VAL A 300 -65.62 15.72 -28.49
CA VAL A 300 -64.96 14.76 -27.58
C VAL A 300 -63.56 14.45 -28.09
N VAL A 301 -62.58 14.55 -27.21
CA VAL A 301 -61.20 14.08 -27.38
C VAL A 301 -61.08 12.77 -26.63
N THR A 302 -60.49 11.74 -27.24
CA THR A 302 -60.29 10.44 -26.59
C THR A 302 -58.89 9.90 -26.82
N LEU A 303 -58.25 9.43 -25.76
CA LEU A 303 -56.97 8.74 -25.77
C LEU A 303 -57.09 7.42 -25.01
N ASN A 304 -56.72 6.30 -25.63
CA ASN A 304 -56.69 5.01 -24.96
C ASN A 304 -55.24 4.63 -24.63
N ALA A 305 -54.90 4.62 -23.35
CA ALA A 305 -53.60 4.21 -22.83
C ALA A 305 -53.64 2.74 -22.38
N LYS A 306 -52.73 1.93 -22.91
CA LYS A 306 -52.74 0.47 -22.71
C LYS A 306 -51.34 -0.07 -22.45
N VAL A 307 -51.21 -0.79 -21.33
CA VAL A 307 -50.02 -1.52 -20.92
C VAL A 307 -50.29 -3.01 -21.06
N THR A 308 -49.48 -3.71 -21.84
CA THR A 308 -49.67 -5.12 -22.16
C THR A 308 -48.41 -5.92 -21.91
N ASP A 309 -48.50 -7.02 -21.16
CA ASP A 309 -47.36 -7.93 -20.98
C ASP A 309 -47.07 -8.75 -22.26
N SER A 310 -45.93 -9.45 -22.30
CA SER A 310 -45.55 -10.29 -23.45
C SER A 310 -46.49 -11.48 -23.73
N ASP A 311 -47.31 -11.86 -22.75
CA ASP A 311 -48.38 -12.86 -22.88
C ASP A 311 -49.70 -12.26 -23.40
N SER A 312 -49.72 -10.98 -23.77
CA SER A 312 -50.86 -10.21 -24.27
C SER A 312 -51.96 -9.95 -23.23
N ASN A 313 -51.67 -10.03 -21.94
CA ASN A 313 -52.59 -9.60 -20.88
C ASN A 313 -52.51 -8.08 -20.72
N ASN A 314 -53.66 -7.43 -20.54
CA ASN A 314 -53.71 -5.99 -20.27
C ASN A 314 -53.46 -5.75 -18.77
N LEU A 315 -52.34 -5.12 -18.44
CA LEU A 315 -52.03 -4.65 -17.10
C LEU A 315 -52.73 -3.30 -16.84
N VAL A 316 -52.79 -2.45 -17.87
CA VAL A 316 -53.58 -1.21 -17.92
C VAL A 316 -54.33 -1.16 -19.25
N ASN A 317 -55.57 -0.68 -19.25
CA ASN A 317 -56.33 -0.39 -20.46
C ASN A 317 -57.39 0.66 -20.14
N GLN A 318 -56.98 1.92 -20.18
CA GLN A 318 -57.78 3.06 -19.75
C GLN A 318 -58.08 3.98 -20.94
N THR A 319 -59.38 4.26 -21.13
CA THR A 319 -59.82 5.27 -22.10
C THR A 319 -60.06 6.58 -21.37
N LEU A 320 -59.28 7.61 -21.73
CA LEU A 320 -59.36 8.97 -21.25
C LEU A 320 -60.24 9.79 -22.18
N THR A 321 -61.07 10.68 -21.62
CA THR A 321 -62.01 11.49 -22.39
C THR A 321 -62.11 12.90 -21.85
N THR A 322 -61.98 13.89 -22.73
CA THR A 322 -62.18 15.32 -22.41
C THR A 322 -62.94 16.01 -23.53
N PHE A 323 -63.24 17.30 -23.36
CA PHE A 323 -63.89 18.13 -24.38
C PHE A 323 -62.93 19.18 -24.91
N ALA A 324 -62.78 19.21 -26.22
CA ALA A 324 -61.99 20.18 -26.95
C ALA A 324 -62.51 21.61 -26.72
N GLN A 325 -61.62 22.57 -26.47
CA GLN A 325 -61.96 23.99 -26.49
C GLN A 325 -62.02 24.53 -27.93
N GLY A 326 -61.34 23.86 -28.87
CA GLY A 326 -61.24 24.28 -30.27
C GLY A 326 -60.42 25.56 -30.46
N PRO A 327 -60.41 26.18 -31.66
CA PRO A 327 -59.57 27.34 -31.91
C PRO A 327 -60.00 28.58 -31.08
N ILE A 328 -59.09 29.07 -30.22
CA ILE A 328 -59.28 30.32 -29.45
C ILE A 328 -58.29 31.36 -29.97
N ASN A 329 -58.80 32.53 -30.38
CA ASN A 329 -57.98 33.65 -30.89
C ASN A 329 -57.04 33.32 -32.07
N GLY A 330 -57.29 32.22 -32.79
CA GLY A 330 -56.42 31.75 -33.88
C GLY A 330 -55.36 30.74 -33.46
N ILE A 331 -55.24 30.46 -32.16
CA ILE A 331 -54.38 29.41 -31.61
C ILE A 331 -55.07 28.05 -31.74
N ILE A 332 -54.39 27.07 -32.34
CA ILE A 332 -54.86 25.69 -32.54
C ILE A 332 -53.96 24.70 -31.78
N GLY A 333 -54.51 23.56 -31.33
CA GLY A 333 -53.80 22.60 -30.46
C GLY A 333 -54.22 22.70 -28.98
N PRO A 334 -53.54 21.99 -28.07
CA PRO A 334 -53.95 21.81 -26.68
C PRO A 334 -54.03 23.15 -25.95
N LYS A 335 -55.14 23.42 -25.25
CA LYS A 335 -55.28 24.63 -24.40
C LYS A 335 -55.11 24.30 -22.92
N ASN A 336 -55.45 23.07 -22.57
CA ASN A 336 -55.21 22.47 -21.29
C ASN A 336 -54.52 21.15 -21.55
N TRP A 337 -53.45 20.89 -20.81
CA TRP A 337 -52.86 19.58 -20.66
C TRP A 337 -53.51 18.88 -19.48
N PHE A 338 -53.75 17.58 -19.62
CA PHE A 338 -54.28 16.75 -18.57
C PHE A 338 -53.22 15.73 -18.21
N TYR A 339 -52.86 15.68 -16.93
CA TYR A 339 -51.99 14.66 -16.40
C TYR A 339 -52.74 13.34 -16.21
N TYR A 340 -52.08 12.24 -16.49
CA TYR A 340 -52.57 10.91 -16.15
C TYR A 340 -51.42 10.04 -15.67
N GLN A 341 -51.58 9.44 -14.49
CA GLN A 341 -50.67 8.42 -13.97
C GLN A 341 -51.40 7.12 -13.66
N VAL A 342 -50.67 6.01 -13.74
CA VAL A 342 -51.14 4.69 -13.32
C VAL A 342 -49.98 3.75 -13.02
N SER A 343 -50.04 3.09 -11.85
CA SER A 343 -49.08 2.05 -11.49
C SER A 343 -49.55 0.66 -11.94
N PHE A 344 -48.60 -0.20 -12.32
CA PHE A 344 -48.83 -1.60 -12.65
C PHE A 344 -47.67 -2.49 -12.21
N VAL A 345 -47.97 -3.75 -11.90
CA VAL A 345 -46.94 -4.75 -11.59
C VAL A 345 -46.60 -5.54 -12.84
N ALA A 346 -45.32 -5.61 -13.20
CA ALA A 346 -44.87 -6.35 -14.36
C ALA A 346 -44.99 -7.87 -14.13
N THR A 347 -45.70 -8.54 -15.04
CA THR A 347 -45.96 -9.99 -14.96
C THR A 347 -45.00 -10.82 -15.82
N THR A 348 -44.26 -10.18 -16.74
CA THR A 348 -43.30 -10.81 -17.63
C THR A 348 -42.06 -9.93 -17.83
N ALA A 349 -40.98 -10.49 -18.36
CA ALA A 349 -39.70 -9.79 -18.53
C ALA A 349 -39.74 -8.63 -19.56
N THR A 350 -40.85 -8.46 -20.27
CA THR A 350 -41.04 -7.36 -21.24
C THR A 350 -42.49 -6.88 -21.22
N THR A 351 -42.68 -5.57 -21.34
CA THR A 351 -43.99 -4.93 -21.32
C THR A 351 -44.11 -3.96 -22.50
N THR A 352 -45.30 -3.83 -23.07
CA THR A 352 -45.60 -2.90 -24.19
C THR A 352 -46.55 -1.81 -23.74
N ILE A 353 -46.11 -0.57 -23.84
CA ILE A 353 -46.92 0.64 -23.61
C ILE A 353 -47.45 1.11 -24.96
N SER A 354 -48.73 1.44 -25.05
CA SER A 354 -49.36 1.87 -26.31
C SER A 354 -50.46 2.90 -26.10
N PHE A 355 -50.55 3.84 -27.04
CA PHE A 355 -51.56 4.88 -27.09
C PHE A 355 -52.33 4.83 -28.41
N GLU A 356 -53.65 4.94 -28.33
CA GLU A 356 -54.54 4.99 -29.50
C GLU A 356 -55.57 6.11 -29.33
N ALA A 357 -55.63 7.04 -30.28
CA ALA A 357 -56.67 8.07 -30.35
C ALA A 357 -57.80 7.64 -31.30
N THR A 358 -59.06 7.88 -30.91
CA THR A 358 -60.22 7.64 -31.77
C THR A 358 -60.87 8.96 -32.19
N PRO A 359 -61.04 9.24 -33.48
CA PRO A 359 -61.62 10.51 -33.91
C PRO A 359 -63.13 10.57 -33.59
N PRO A 360 -63.66 11.75 -33.19
CA PRO A 360 -65.08 11.92 -32.94
C PRO A 360 -65.93 11.71 -34.20
N SER A 361 -67.17 11.23 -34.03
CA SER A 361 -68.06 10.85 -35.13
C SER A 361 -68.27 11.99 -36.13
N GLY A 362 -67.78 11.80 -37.36
CA GLY A 362 -67.89 12.78 -38.45
C GLY A 362 -66.66 13.67 -38.65
N SER A 363 -65.63 13.54 -37.82
CA SER A 363 -64.29 14.09 -38.04
C SER A 363 -63.35 13.00 -38.58
N THR A 364 -62.39 13.40 -39.41
CA THR A 364 -61.31 12.53 -39.92
C THR A 364 -59.92 13.06 -39.58
N SER A 365 -59.86 14.10 -38.73
CA SER A 365 -58.63 14.88 -38.51
C SER A 365 -58.52 15.43 -37.08
N ALA A 366 -59.09 14.72 -36.10
CA ALA A 366 -59.19 15.21 -34.73
C ALA A 366 -58.73 14.08 -33.80
N GLY A 367 -57.51 14.20 -33.29
CA GLY A 367 -56.79 13.17 -32.53
C GLY A 367 -56.68 13.45 -31.03
N ALA A 368 -55.52 13.16 -30.46
CA ALA A 368 -55.15 13.54 -29.10
C ALA A 368 -53.66 13.89 -29.11
N ALA A 369 -53.31 14.98 -28.43
CA ALA A 369 -51.93 15.36 -28.21
C ALA A 369 -51.36 14.53 -27.04
N LEU A 370 -50.10 14.13 -27.14
CA LEU A 370 -49.37 13.37 -26.12
C LEU A 370 -48.00 14.01 -25.92
N ASP A 371 -47.59 14.12 -24.66
CA ASP A 371 -46.37 14.79 -24.24
C ASP A 371 -45.84 14.23 -22.90
N ASN A 372 -44.55 14.43 -22.64
CA ASN A 372 -43.78 13.97 -21.47
C ASN A 372 -44.23 12.57 -20.96
N VAL A 373 -44.08 11.54 -21.80
CA VAL A 373 -44.42 10.16 -21.42
C VAL A 373 -43.27 9.53 -20.63
N ARG A 374 -43.49 9.25 -19.35
CA ARG A 374 -42.51 8.61 -18.47
C ARG A 374 -42.98 7.23 -18.01
N LEU A 375 -42.02 6.33 -17.85
CA LEU A 375 -42.24 5.09 -17.11
C LEU A 375 -41.10 4.88 -16.14
N VAL A 376 -41.44 4.87 -14.87
CA VAL A 376 -40.50 4.71 -13.75
C VAL A 376 -40.78 3.40 -13.03
N LYS A 377 -39.75 2.70 -12.56
CA LYS A 377 -39.89 1.55 -11.64
C LYS A 377 -40.16 2.08 -10.23
N ASP A 378 -41.24 1.65 -9.60
CA ASP A 378 -41.62 2.13 -8.27
C ASP A 378 -40.73 1.49 -7.19
N GLY A 379 -40.10 2.32 -6.34
CA GLY A 379 -39.65 1.94 -5.00
C GLY A 379 -38.27 1.29 -4.83
N SER A 380 -37.22 1.75 -5.51
CA SER A 380 -35.84 1.56 -5.02
C SER A 380 -34.91 2.62 -5.63
N CYS A 381 -34.69 3.71 -4.89
CA CYS A 381 -33.47 4.49 -5.02
C CYS A 381 -32.28 3.67 -4.52
N GLN A 382 -31.10 3.91 -5.08
CA GLN A 382 -29.88 3.34 -4.54
C GLN A 382 -29.45 4.10 -3.27
N ASP A 383 -28.69 3.41 -2.47
CA ASP A 383 -28.07 3.81 -1.20
C ASP A 383 -26.79 2.97 -1.25
N THR A 384 -25.82 3.48 -2.02
CA THR A 384 -24.66 2.75 -2.51
C THR A 384 -23.79 2.33 -1.35
N ASP A 385 -23.58 3.24 -0.40
CA ASP A 385 -22.75 3.00 0.78
C ASP A 385 -23.47 2.38 1.99
N GLY A 386 -24.80 2.38 1.99
CA GLY A 386 -25.62 1.81 3.04
C GLY A 386 -25.70 2.64 4.31
N ASP A 387 -25.41 3.94 4.26
CA ASP A 387 -25.41 4.84 5.40
C ASP A 387 -26.84 5.25 5.85
N GLY A 388 -27.82 5.08 4.95
CA GLY A 388 -29.24 5.35 5.14
C GLY A 388 -29.76 6.68 4.56
N VAL A 389 -28.89 7.46 3.92
CA VAL A 389 -29.20 8.47 2.90
C VAL A 389 -29.21 7.74 1.55
N ILE A 390 -29.99 8.21 0.59
CA ILE A 390 -30.03 7.61 -0.75
C ILE A 390 -29.16 8.46 -1.66
N ASP A 391 -28.55 7.87 -2.69
CA ASP A 391 -27.59 8.56 -3.56
C ASP A 391 -28.12 9.92 -4.06
N ALA A 392 -29.38 10.03 -4.51
CA ALA A 392 -29.96 11.32 -4.95
C ALA A 392 -30.15 12.38 -3.85
N PHE A 393 -29.97 12.02 -2.58
CA PHE A 393 -30.01 12.93 -1.43
C PHE A 393 -28.61 13.07 -0.79
N ASP A 394 -27.60 12.38 -1.33
CA ASP A 394 -26.29 12.15 -0.74
C ASP A 394 -25.21 12.89 -1.52
N LEU A 395 -24.48 13.79 -0.85
CA LEU A 395 -23.47 14.59 -1.52
C LEU A 395 -22.10 13.88 -1.65
N ASP A 396 -21.96 12.66 -1.12
CA ASP A 396 -20.74 11.84 -1.01
C ASP A 396 -21.16 10.34 -1.05
N SER A 397 -21.68 9.87 -2.19
CA SER A 397 -22.42 8.60 -2.34
C SER A 397 -21.62 7.33 -2.07
N ASP A 398 -20.29 7.37 -2.15
CA ASP A 398 -19.39 6.29 -1.74
C ASP A 398 -18.69 6.52 -0.39
N ASN A 399 -18.94 7.69 0.21
CA ASN A 399 -18.45 8.13 1.51
C ASN A 399 -16.92 8.25 1.59
N ASP A 400 -16.22 8.35 0.46
CA ASP A 400 -14.77 8.47 0.45
C ASP A 400 -14.30 9.85 0.99
N GLY A 401 -15.21 10.82 1.11
CA GLY A 401 -15.01 12.14 1.66
C GLY A 401 -14.67 13.22 0.63
N ILE A 402 -14.52 12.87 -0.65
CA ILE A 402 -14.64 13.78 -1.78
C ILE A 402 -16.16 14.05 -1.95
N PHE A 403 -16.58 14.90 -2.88
CA PHE A 403 -18.00 15.16 -3.08
C PHE A 403 -18.32 14.73 -4.50
N ASP A 404 -19.52 14.22 -4.72
CA ASP A 404 -19.99 13.74 -6.01
C ASP A 404 -19.87 14.83 -7.10
N ALA A 405 -20.21 16.08 -6.77
CA ALA A 405 -20.01 17.26 -7.64
C ALA A 405 -18.54 17.52 -8.06
N VAL A 406 -17.56 17.06 -7.27
CA VAL A 406 -16.11 17.12 -7.60
C VAL A 406 -15.74 15.99 -8.55
N GLU A 407 -16.22 14.78 -8.28
CA GLU A 407 -15.89 13.55 -9.02
C GLU A 407 -16.57 13.43 -10.36
N VAL A 408 -17.82 13.88 -10.49
CA VAL A 408 -18.64 13.71 -11.69
C VAL A 408 -18.08 14.42 -12.94
N GLY A 409 -17.08 15.29 -12.77
CA GLY A 409 -16.25 15.82 -13.85
C GLY A 409 -16.77 17.11 -14.51
N HIS A 410 -17.86 17.68 -14.02
CA HIS A 410 -18.45 18.90 -14.59
C HIS A 410 -17.65 20.19 -14.28
N ASN A 411 -16.74 20.13 -13.30
CA ASN A 411 -15.84 21.22 -12.87
C ASN A 411 -16.56 22.54 -12.53
N GLN A 412 -17.82 22.48 -12.06
CA GLN A 412 -18.54 23.67 -11.61
C GLN A 412 -18.18 24.04 -10.17
N PRO A 413 -18.16 25.34 -9.82
CA PRO A 413 -17.99 25.74 -8.43
C PRO A 413 -19.18 25.29 -7.58
N HIS A 414 -18.93 24.64 -6.45
CA HIS A 414 -19.93 24.18 -5.50
C HIS A 414 -19.68 24.79 -4.10
N THR A 415 -20.63 24.63 -3.19
CA THR A 415 -20.50 24.99 -1.77
C THR A 415 -21.01 23.81 -0.94
N ASN A 416 -20.09 23.04 -0.34
CA ASN A 416 -20.40 21.80 0.40
C ASN A 416 -21.23 20.83 -0.46
N GLY A 417 -20.62 20.22 -1.48
CA GLY A 417 -21.33 19.37 -2.45
C GLY A 417 -22.18 20.13 -3.47
N GLN A 418 -23.07 21.02 -3.03
CA GLN A 418 -24.09 21.62 -3.90
C GLN A 418 -23.56 22.65 -4.91
N VAL A 419 -23.93 22.53 -6.17
CA VAL A 419 -23.49 23.38 -7.29
C VAL A 419 -24.00 24.81 -7.14
N ASN A 420 -23.10 25.78 -7.26
CA ASN A 420 -23.49 27.19 -7.15
C ASN A 420 -24.17 27.65 -8.44
N GLY A 421 -25.41 28.13 -8.36
CA GLY A 421 -26.10 28.55 -9.58
C GLY A 421 -27.44 29.23 -9.36
N SER A 422 -28.12 29.46 -10.49
CA SER A 422 -29.58 29.56 -10.49
C SER A 422 -30.10 28.19 -10.88
N VAL A 423 -31.19 27.79 -10.25
CA VAL A 423 -31.88 26.55 -10.56
C VAL A 423 -33.14 26.86 -11.36
N GLY A 424 -33.42 25.98 -12.32
CA GLY A 424 -34.56 26.07 -13.23
C GLY A 424 -35.87 25.67 -12.56
N ALA A 425 -36.91 25.48 -13.37
CA ALA A 425 -38.16 24.86 -12.94
C ALA A 425 -38.07 23.32 -12.89
N ASP A 426 -36.94 22.75 -13.34
CA ASP A 426 -36.64 21.32 -13.28
C ASP A 426 -35.71 20.94 -12.11
N GLY A 427 -35.30 21.88 -11.23
CA GLY A 427 -34.48 21.57 -10.04
C GLY A 427 -32.99 21.27 -10.30
N LEU A 428 -32.62 20.96 -11.54
CA LEU A 428 -31.22 20.84 -11.95
C LEU A 428 -30.54 22.24 -12.11
N PRO A 429 -29.32 22.48 -11.58
CA PRO A 429 -28.64 23.76 -11.71
C PRO A 429 -28.29 24.14 -13.16
N ASP A 430 -28.70 25.35 -13.59
CA ASP A 430 -28.58 25.84 -14.98
C ASP A 430 -27.17 25.72 -15.59
N VAL A 431 -26.13 25.73 -14.74
CA VAL A 431 -24.72 25.73 -15.15
C VAL A 431 -24.25 24.36 -15.66
N VAL A 432 -24.89 23.27 -15.21
CA VAL A 432 -24.62 21.91 -15.69
C VAL A 432 -25.56 21.51 -16.83
N GLN A 433 -26.56 22.34 -17.16
CA GLN A 433 -27.48 22.10 -18.26
C GLN A 433 -26.95 22.60 -19.61
N ASP A 434 -27.36 21.97 -20.72
CA ASP A 434 -27.08 22.51 -22.06
C ASP A 434 -28.20 23.41 -22.61
N HIS A 435 -29.39 23.36 -22.01
CA HIS A 435 -30.41 24.40 -22.05
C HIS A 435 -31.18 24.39 -20.72
N PRO A 436 -31.53 25.55 -20.12
CA PRO A 436 -32.36 25.57 -18.91
C PRO A 436 -33.66 24.81 -19.10
N ASP A 437 -34.10 24.12 -18.04
CA ASP A 437 -35.38 23.42 -17.93
C ASP A 437 -35.55 22.29 -18.97
N ASN A 438 -34.50 21.52 -19.24
CA ASN A 438 -34.53 20.46 -20.25
C ASN A 438 -34.07 19.08 -19.75
N GLU A 439 -33.77 18.95 -18.45
CA GLU A 439 -33.35 17.71 -17.79
C GLU A 439 -32.15 17.05 -18.49
N ARG A 440 -31.22 17.87 -19.02
CA ARG A 440 -30.06 17.36 -19.75
C ARG A 440 -28.77 18.05 -19.37
N ILE A 441 -27.89 17.24 -18.79
CA ILE A 441 -26.53 17.61 -18.47
C ILE A 441 -25.68 17.92 -19.73
N ASN A 442 -24.76 18.86 -19.58
CA ASN A 442 -23.86 19.35 -20.62
C ASN A 442 -22.45 18.72 -20.56
N TYR A 443 -22.26 17.77 -19.64
CA TYR A 443 -21.02 17.04 -19.40
C TYR A 443 -21.25 15.54 -19.61
N THR A 444 -20.20 14.75 -19.38
CA THR A 444 -20.27 13.30 -19.34
C THR A 444 -19.80 12.90 -17.97
N ILE A 445 -20.57 12.07 -17.27
CA ILE A 445 -20.19 11.51 -15.98
C ILE A 445 -18.79 10.93 -16.11
N ALA A 446 -17.90 11.41 -15.24
CA ALA A 446 -16.52 11.02 -15.26
C ALA A 446 -16.38 9.54 -14.92
N GLU A 447 -15.48 8.93 -15.68
CA GLU A 447 -14.84 7.68 -15.34
C GLU A 447 -13.37 7.90 -15.70
N SER A 448 -12.47 7.58 -14.78
CA SER A 448 -11.05 7.47 -15.02
C SER A 448 -10.75 6.68 -16.29
N THR A 449 -9.69 7.09 -16.99
CA THR A 449 -9.23 6.34 -18.16
C THR A 449 -8.25 5.23 -17.83
N ASP A 450 -7.84 5.21 -16.56
CA ASP A 450 -6.75 4.40 -16.05
C ASP A 450 -7.27 3.17 -15.28
N ASP A 451 -8.53 3.21 -14.83
CA ASP A 451 -9.28 2.05 -14.37
C ASP A 451 -10.06 1.31 -15.52
N THR A 452 -10.56 0.11 -15.23
CA THR A 452 -11.19 -0.83 -16.15
C THR A 452 -12.53 -1.39 -15.69
N ASP A 453 -13.01 -1.03 -14.50
CA ASP A 453 -14.15 -1.62 -13.82
C ASP A 453 -15.50 -0.96 -14.21
N THR A 454 -15.43 0.26 -14.76
CA THR A 454 -16.54 1.07 -15.29
C THR A 454 -17.52 1.62 -14.24
N ILE A 455 -17.12 1.64 -12.97
CA ILE A 455 -17.81 2.32 -11.88
C ILE A 455 -17.53 3.83 -12.04
N PRO A 456 -18.54 4.71 -11.99
CA PRO A 456 -18.31 6.15 -12.00
C PRO A 456 -17.50 6.61 -10.78
N ASN A 457 -16.61 7.59 -10.95
CA ASN A 457 -15.73 8.08 -9.89
C ASN A 457 -16.43 8.55 -8.60
N PHE A 458 -17.72 8.92 -8.63
CA PHE A 458 -18.47 9.33 -7.43
C PHE A 458 -19.11 8.14 -6.68
N LEU A 459 -18.84 6.93 -7.17
CA LEU A 459 -19.29 5.66 -6.61
C LEU A 459 -18.12 4.66 -6.49
N ASP A 460 -16.88 5.14 -6.57
CA ASP A 460 -15.68 4.31 -6.73
C ASP A 460 -14.66 4.67 -5.66
N LEU A 461 -14.24 3.68 -4.86
CA LEU A 461 -13.28 3.90 -3.78
C LEU A 461 -11.81 3.89 -4.22
N ASP A 462 -11.52 3.57 -5.49
CA ASP A 462 -10.18 3.44 -6.08
C ASP A 462 -10.26 3.82 -7.57
N SER A 463 -10.60 5.08 -7.83
CA SER A 463 -11.02 5.56 -9.16
C SER A 463 -9.97 5.35 -10.25
N ASP A 464 -8.68 5.28 -9.94
CA ASP A 464 -7.63 5.00 -10.93
C ASP A 464 -7.17 3.53 -10.96
N GLY A 465 -7.69 2.71 -10.04
CA GLY A 465 -7.53 1.25 -9.99
C GLY A 465 -6.12 0.80 -9.62
N ASP A 466 -5.38 1.63 -8.89
CA ASP A 466 -4.00 1.39 -8.50
C ASP A 466 -3.88 0.63 -7.15
N GLY A 467 -4.99 0.53 -6.40
CA GLY A 467 -5.09 -0.16 -5.13
C GLY A 467 -4.94 0.72 -3.89
N ILE A 468 -4.68 2.02 -4.04
CA ILE A 468 -4.66 3.00 -2.97
C ILE A 468 -6.04 3.68 -2.97
N PRO A 469 -6.80 3.66 -1.87
CA PRO A 469 -8.14 4.24 -1.88
C PRO A 469 -8.15 5.76 -2.06
N ASP A 470 -9.16 6.29 -2.74
CA ASP A 470 -9.34 7.72 -3.07
C ASP A 470 -9.29 8.60 -1.81
N ASN A 471 -9.91 8.15 -0.70
CA ASN A 471 -9.82 8.79 0.61
C ASN A 471 -8.37 9.01 1.10
N VAL A 472 -7.48 8.07 0.80
CA VAL A 472 -6.05 8.07 1.17
C VAL A 472 -5.26 8.98 0.23
N GLU A 473 -5.61 9.00 -1.05
CA GLU A 473 -4.93 9.79 -2.09
C GLU A 473 -5.30 11.27 -2.04
N ALA A 474 -6.56 11.57 -1.75
CA ALA A 474 -7.08 12.92 -1.58
C ALA A 474 -6.46 13.70 -0.40
N GLN A 475 -5.57 13.10 0.39
CA GLN A 475 -4.99 13.68 1.60
C GLN A 475 -3.47 13.50 1.70
N THR A 476 -2.77 14.55 2.16
CA THR A 476 -1.33 14.47 2.48
C THR A 476 -1.07 13.56 3.69
N THR A 477 0.07 12.88 3.74
CA THR A 477 0.43 12.01 4.87
C THR A 477 0.52 12.78 6.20
N THR A 478 1.14 13.97 6.21
CA THR A 478 1.15 14.87 7.38
C THR A 478 -0.14 15.68 7.47
N GLY A 479 -1.27 15.02 7.69
CA GLY A 479 -2.58 15.70 7.72
C GLY A 479 -3.76 14.73 7.64
N TYR A 480 -3.49 13.51 7.17
CA TYR A 480 -4.46 12.45 7.04
C TYR A 480 -5.36 12.31 8.28
N THR A 481 -6.66 12.40 8.04
CA THR A 481 -7.72 12.22 9.03
C THR A 481 -8.59 11.08 8.55
N ALA A 482 -8.63 9.96 9.27
CA ALA A 482 -9.49 8.83 8.91
C ALA A 482 -10.98 9.18 9.05
N ALA A 483 -11.82 8.56 8.21
CA ALA A 483 -13.27 8.63 8.27
C ALA A 483 -13.83 8.33 9.67
N SER A 484 -14.85 9.09 10.09
CA SER A 484 -15.44 8.95 11.43
C SER A 484 -16.40 7.76 11.57
N GLY A 485 -16.90 7.22 10.46
CA GLY A 485 -17.94 6.19 10.44
C GLY A 485 -19.30 6.69 10.92
N THR A 486 -19.55 8.00 10.84
CA THR A 486 -20.85 8.61 11.13
C THR A 486 -21.05 9.81 10.23
N VAL A 487 -22.14 9.77 9.48
CA VAL A 487 -22.54 10.75 8.48
C VAL A 487 -23.49 11.81 9.04
N ASP A 488 -23.66 12.92 8.34
CA ASP A 488 -24.66 13.93 8.67
C ASP A 488 -26.00 13.69 7.94
N VAL A 489 -26.71 14.75 7.56
CA VAL A 489 -28.03 14.63 6.90
C VAL A 489 -27.88 14.51 5.38
N ASN A 490 -26.73 14.92 4.83
CA ASN A 490 -26.43 14.90 3.41
C ASN A 490 -25.43 13.78 3.07
N GLY A 491 -25.43 12.69 3.86
CA GLY A 491 -24.58 11.50 3.71
C GLY A 491 -23.06 11.66 3.93
N VAL A 492 -22.59 12.89 4.09
CA VAL A 492 -21.15 13.18 4.28
C VAL A 492 -20.67 12.86 5.70
N TYR A 493 -19.49 12.25 5.83
CA TYR A 493 -18.86 12.01 7.14
C TYR A 493 -18.70 13.29 8.00
N THR A 494 -19.04 13.20 9.28
CA THR A 494 -19.04 14.36 10.21
C THR A 494 -17.67 15.00 10.47
N ASN A 495 -16.56 14.37 10.09
CA ASN A 495 -15.21 14.94 10.11
C ASN A 495 -14.77 15.52 8.76
N TYR A 496 -15.56 15.32 7.70
CA TYR A 496 -15.40 15.82 6.33
C TYR A 496 -16.53 16.77 5.93
N THR A 497 -17.18 17.47 6.87
CA THR A 497 -18.36 18.33 6.61
C THR A 497 -18.18 19.45 5.56
N ASN A 498 -16.98 19.66 5.00
CA ASN A 498 -16.75 20.59 3.89
C ASN A 498 -16.07 19.90 2.70
N GLY A 499 -16.13 18.57 2.65
CA GLY A 499 -15.38 17.70 1.74
C GLY A 499 -13.89 17.71 2.04
N LEU A 500 -13.22 16.69 1.52
CA LEU A 500 -11.79 16.70 1.25
C LEU A 500 -11.52 17.64 0.08
N THR A 501 -10.33 18.23 0.06
CA THR A 501 -9.84 18.93 -1.12
C THR A 501 -8.77 18.01 -1.70
N PRO A 502 -9.05 17.29 -2.80
CA PRO A 502 -8.12 16.32 -3.35
C PRO A 502 -6.74 16.92 -3.55
N VAL A 503 -5.72 16.18 -3.11
CA VAL A 503 -4.32 16.54 -3.32
C VAL A 503 -3.98 16.35 -4.80
N ASN A 504 -3.08 17.18 -5.28
CA ASN A 504 -2.41 17.03 -6.56
C ASN A 504 -0.93 17.30 -6.28
N THR A 505 -0.15 16.24 -6.19
CA THR A 505 1.20 16.25 -5.63
C THR A 505 2.18 16.98 -6.55
N ASP A 506 2.12 16.74 -7.85
CA ASP A 506 3.03 17.33 -8.83
C ASP A 506 2.57 18.73 -9.34
N GLY A 507 1.26 19.00 -9.25
CA GLY A 507 0.56 20.19 -9.72
C GLY A 507 0.39 20.31 -11.24
N THR A 508 0.55 19.25 -12.04
CA THR A 508 0.59 19.34 -13.52
C THR A 508 -0.44 18.51 -14.28
N ASP A 509 -0.97 17.44 -13.72
CA ASP A 509 -2.01 16.55 -14.27
C ASP A 509 -3.21 16.39 -13.33
N SER A 510 -3.78 15.18 -13.24
CA SER A 510 -5.01 14.91 -12.50
C SER A 510 -4.73 15.00 -10.99
N PRO A 511 -5.74 15.17 -10.13
CA PRO A 511 -5.57 14.92 -8.71
C PRO A 511 -5.09 13.49 -8.44
N ASP A 512 -4.42 13.27 -7.32
CA ASP A 512 -3.72 12.01 -7.00
C ASP A 512 -4.65 10.78 -7.13
N TYR A 513 -5.90 10.86 -6.62
CA TYR A 513 -6.91 9.79 -6.72
C TYR A 513 -7.36 9.41 -8.15
N LEU A 514 -6.87 10.13 -9.17
CA LEU A 514 -7.15 9.90 -10.58
C LEU A 514 -5.86 9.75 -11.39
N ASP A 515 -4.71 9.57 -10.72
CA ASP A 515 -3.40 9.62 -11.34
C ASP A 515 -2.49 8.47 -10.90
N LEU A 516 -2.26 7.54 -11.83
CA LEU A 516 -1.39 6.38 -11.64
C LEU A 516 0.08 6.70 -11.30
N ASP A 517 0.54 7.95 -11.39
CA ASP A 517 1.91 8.43 -11.12
C ASP A 517 1.83 9.83 -10.46
N SER A 518 1.29 9.90 -9.24
CA SER A 518 0.95 11.14 -8.51
C SER A 518 2.09 12.16 -8.41
N ASP A 519 3.33 11.69 -8.30
CA ASP A 519 4.51 12.55 -8.20
C ASP A 519 5.24 12.76 -9.55
N ASN A 520 4.76 12.08 -10.60
CA ASN A 520 5.20 12.18 -11.98
C ASN A 520 6.69 11.85 -12.18
N ASP A 521 7.22 10.94 -11.35
CA ASP A 521 8.61 10.49 -11.44
C ASP A 521 8.83 9.42 -12.52
N GLY A 522 7.74 8.81 -13.01
CA GLY A 522 7.72 7.80 -14.05
C GLY A 522 7.67 6.35 -13.54
N VAL A 523 7.50 6.16 -12.23
CA VAL A 523 7.01 4.92 -11.61
C VAL A 523 5.48 5.04 -11.49
N ASN A 524 4.83 4.02 -10.96
CA ASN A 524 3.39 4.03 -10.78
C ASN A 524 3.12 3.76 -9.31
N ASP A 525 2.11 4.42 -8.77
CA ASP A 525 1.88 4.55 -7.34
C ASP A 525 1.75 3.19 -6.66
N THR A 526 1.08 2.23 -7.31
CA THR A 526 1.00 0.82 -6.91
C THR A 526 2.38 0.19 -6.62
N VAL A 527 3.39 0.51 -7.43
CA VAL A 527 4.76 -0.02 -7.32
C VAL A 527 5.49 0.62 -6.15
N GLU A 528 5.33 1.93 -5.95
CA GLU A 528 5.95 2.69 -4.86
C GLU A 528 5.31 2.38 -3.52
N ALA A 529 4.00 2.23 -3.48
CA ALA A 529 3.25 1.71 -2.35
C ALA A 529 3.60 0.26 -2.00
N GLY A 530 4.28 -0.47 -2.90
CA GLY A 530 4.66 -1.86 -2.71
C GLY A 530 3.46 -2.82 -2.72
N ILE A 531 2.36 -2.41 -3.36
CA ILE A 531 1.11 -3.14 -3.46
C ILE A 531 1.22 -4.20 -4.57
N THR A 532 0.44 -5.27 -4.45
CA THR A 532 0.33 -6.29 -5.51
C THR A 532 -1.12 -6.68 -5.65
N LEU A 533 -1.77 -6.10 -6.66
CA LEU A 533 -3.18 -6.30 -6.97
C LEU A 533 -3.49 -7.75 -7.39
N THR A 534 -4.69 -8.21 -7.05
CA THR A 534 -5.20 -9.51 -7.52
C THR A 534 -5.88 -9.42 -8.89
N GLY A 535 -6.25 -8.22 -9.31
CA GLY A 535 -7.09 -7.91 -10.47
C GLY A 535 -8.52 -8.40 -10.28
N ASN A 536 -9.03 -8.43 -9.05
CA ASN A 536 -10.41 -8.77 -8.76
C ASN A 536 -10.94 -7.83 -7.68
N ASP A 537 -12.15 -7.35 -7.90
CA ASP A 537 -13.06 -6.77 -6.92
C ASP A 537 -14.26 -7.76 -6.80
N SER A 538 -14.64 -8.12 -5.57
CA SER A 538 -15.68 -9.13 -5.31
C SER A 538 -17.06 -8.51 -5.07
N ASP A 539 -17.09 -7.23 -4.70
CA ASP A 539 -18.19 -6.46 -4.13
C ASP A 539 -18.71 -5.46 -5.12
N ASN A 540 -17.84 -5.06 -6.07
CA ASN A 540 -18.04 -3.95 -6.98
C ASN A 540 -18.10 -2.61 -6.24
N ASP A 541 -17.10 -2.35 -5.40
CA ASP A 541 -16.87 -1.08 -4.70
C ASP A 541 -15.58 -0.36 -5.13
N GLY A 542 -14.92 -0.84 -6.20
CA GLY A 542 -13.70 -0.24 -6.76
C GLY A 542 -12.42 -0.86 -6.21
N LEU A 543 -12.41 -1.21 -4.92
CA LEU A 543 -11.19 -1.68 -4.27
C LEU A 543 -10.81 -3.13 -4.65
N ASP A 544 -9.54 -3.33 -5.02
CA ASP A 544 -9.04 -4.70 -5.24
C ASP A 544 -9.07 -5.51 -3.94
N ASN A 545 -9.42 -6.79 -4.02
CA ASN A 545 -9.41 -7.73 -2.89
C ASN A 545 -8.05 -7.83 -2.15
N ALA A 546 -6.95 -7.34 -2.73
CA ALA A 546 -5.65 -7.21 -2.07
C ALA A 546 -5.62 -6.12 -1.00
N THR A 547 -6.37 -5.05 -1.21
CA THR A 547 -6.36 -3.81 -0.42
C THR A 547 -7.71 -3.55 0.26
N ASP A 548 -8.77 -4.24 -0.13
CA ASP A 548 -10.07 -4.25 0.55
C ASP A 548 -10.05 -5.10 1.85
N ALA A 549 -10.50 -4.49 2.95
CA ALA A 549 -10.61 -5.10 4.27
C ALA A 549 -12.04 -5.58 4.62
N THR A 550 -13.06 -5.01 3.97
CA THR A 550 -14.46 -5.26 4.29
C THR A 550 -15.24 -5.76 3.08
N THR A 551 -16.50 -5.35 2.91
CA THR A 551 -17.31 -5.71 1.76
C THR A 551 -18.23 -4.53 1.50
N GLY A 552 -18.14 -3.89 0.34
CA GLY A 552 -18.81 -2.62 0.08
C GLY A 552 -18.18 -1.46 0.86
N TYR A 553 -18.81 -0.30 0.78
CA TYR A 553 -18.29 1.01 1.19
C TYR A 553 -18.16 1.27 2.70
N SER A 554 -18.32 0.25 3.55
CA SER A 554 -18.29 0.43 5.01
C SER A 554 -16.90 0.80 5.58
N ASP A 555 -15.85 0.65 4.78
CA ASP A 555 -14.46 0.92 5.10
C ASP A 555 -13.72 1.50 3.90
N VAL A 556 -13.96 2.78 3.63
CA VAL A 556 -13.41 3.53 2.48
C VAL A 556 -11.88 3.61 2.46
N GLY A 557 -11.20 3.32 3.57
CA GLY A 557 -9.73 3.24 3.62
C GLY A 557 -9.19 1.83 3.38
N GLY A 558 -10.08 0.82 3.29
CA GLY A 558 -9.73 -0.60 3.19
C GLY A 558 -8.65 -1.01 4.21
N THR A 559 -7.59 -1.65 3.73
CA THR A 559 -6.44 -2.04 4.57
C THR A 559 -5.47 -0.89 4.89
N ILE A 560 -5.68 0.28 4.28
CA ILE A 560 -4.84 1.49 4.29
C ILE A 560 -5.54 2.63 5.07
N ASP A 561 -6.25 2.30 6.15
CA ASP A 561 -6.88 3.23 7.14
C ASP A 561 -6.00 4.41 7.60
N ASN A 562 -4.68 4.26 7.52
CA ASN A 562 -3.71 5.32 7.83
C ASN A 562 -2.36 5.00 7.18
N PRO A 563 -1.81 5.90 6.33
CA PRO A 563 -0.56 5.65 5.60
C PRO A 563 0.62 5.19 6.46
N LEU A 564 0.74 5.70 7.70
CA LEU A 564 1.89 5.44 8.58
C LEU A 564 1.61 4.44 9.71
N THR A 565 0.34 4.16 10.02
CA THR A 565 -0.03 3.40 11.23
C THR A 565 -1.13 2.35 11.03
N GLY A 566 -1.63 2.20 9.80
CA GLY A 566 -2.66 1.23 9.41
C GLY A 566 -2.20 -0.23 9.42
N ALA A 567 -3.05 -1.12 8.93
CA ALA A 567 -2.74 -2.55 8.81
C ALA A 567 -1.69 -2.80 7.71
N VAL A 568 -1.83 -2.09 6.59
CA VAL A 568 -0.79 -1.86 5.60
C VAL A 568 -0.17 -0.49 5.91
N ILE A 569 1.15 -0.43 5.94
CA ILE A 569 1.91 0.81 6.13
C ILE A 569 2.58 1.08 4.80
N LEU A 570 2.29 2.24 4.23
CA LEU A 570 2.88 2.68 2.97
C LEU A 570 4.38 2.97 3.17
N PRO A 571 5.24 2.63 2.19
CA PRO A 571 6.65 2.95 2.22
C PRO A 571 6.94 4.45 2.42
N ASP A 572 8.01 4.73 3.17
CA ASP A 572 8.57 6.05 3.46
C ASP A 572 10.10 5.87 3.54
N GLY A 573 10.71 5.81 2.36
CA GLY A 573 12.11 5.44 2.13
C GLY A 573 13.09 6.43 2.75
N ASP A 574 12.71 7.71 2.81
CA ASP A 574 13.54 8.78 3.38
C ASP A 574 13.26 9.09 4.85
N SER A 575 12.19 8.49 5.39
CA SER A 575 11.73 8.59 6.77
C SER A 575 11.33 10.02 7.19
N ASP A 576 10.84 10.82 6.26
CA ASP A 576 10.48 12.21 6.46
C ASP A 576 8.97 12.47 6.48
N ALA A 577 8.14 11.48 6.14
CA ALA A 577 6.67 11.54 6.12
C ALA A 577 6.06 12.00 7.46
N SER A 578 6.75 11.73 8.57
CA SER A 578 6.33 12.17 9.92
C SER A 578 6.83 13.58 10.32
N THR A 579 7.63 14.20 9.46
CA THR A 579 8.30 15.49 9.67
C THR A 579 8.03 16.54 8.60
N GLY A 580 7.15 16.24 7.64
CA GLY A 580 6.58 17.19 6.70
C GLY A 580 6.80 16.91 5.22
N GLY A 581 7.36 15.75 4.83
CA GLY A 581 7.16 15.20 3.48
C GLY A 581 6.03 14.16 3.46
N ASP A 582 6.04 13.25 2.50
CA ASP A 582 4.94 12.32 2.22
C ASP A 582 5.42 10.86 2.19
N VAL A 583 4.58 9.94 1.72
CA VAL A 583 4.96 8.54 1.45
C VAL A 583 5.50 8.42 0.03
N ASP A 584 6.21 7.32 -0.27
CA ASP A 584 7.03 7.19 -1.49
C ASP A 584 6.30 7.59 -2.79
N PHE A 585 5.02 7.21 -2.98
CA PHE A 585 4.24 7.51 -4.19
C PHE A 585 3.87 9.00 -4.36
N ARG A 586 4.06 9.82 -3.33
CA ARG A 586 3.86 11.28 -3.37
C ARG A 586 5.15 12.07 -3.13
N ASP A 587 6.28 11.40 -3.09
CA ASP A 587 7.58 12.02 -2.85
C ASP A 587 8.36 12.25 -4.14
N LEU A 588 8.25 13.48 -4.69
CA LEU A 588 8.93 14.00 -5.90
C LEU A 588 10.44 13.70 -6.05
N ALA A 589 11.09 13.19 -5.00
CA ALA A 589 12.41 12.61 -5.07
C ALA A 589 12.63 11.61 -3.91
N ASN A 590 12.92 10.36 -4.26
CA ASN A 590 13.17 9.28 -3.32
C ASN A 590 14.68 9.07 -3.03
N PRO A 591 15.26 9.56 -1.91
CA PRO A 591 16.67 9.37 -1.59
C PRO A 591 16.98 7.99 -0.99
N PHE A 592 18.15 7.46 -1.30
CA PHE A 592 18.61 6.20 -0.69
C PHE A 592 19.03 6.42 0.78
N PRO A 593 18.75 5.43 1.66
CA PRO A 593 19.31 5.44 2.99
C PRO A 593 20.84 5.31 2.94
N CYS A 594 21.54 6.07 3.78
CA CYS A 594 22.99 5.91 3.94
C CYS A 594 23.30 4.76 4.93
N ASP A 595 23.28 3.53 4.43
CA ASP A 595 23.54 2.31 5.21
C ASP A 595 24.55 1.36 4.52
N ASN A 596 24.56 0.07 4.91
CA ASN A 596 25.51 -0.91 4.39
C ASN A 596 25.16 -1.44 2.98
N SER A 597 24.14 -0.87 2.32
CA SER A 597 23.71 -1.23 0.97
C SER A 597 24.78 -0.92 -0.07
N ILE A 598 24.86 -1.77 -1.08
CA ILE A 598 25.86 -1.66 -2.15
C ILE A 598 25.10 -1.65 -3.46
N TYR A 599 25.23 -0.57 -4.21
CA TYR A 599 24.53 -0.39 -5.47
C TYR A 599 25.45 -0.64 -6.65
N LEU A 600 24.92 -1.33 -7.66
CA LEU A 600 25.62 -1.62 -8.88
C LEU A 600 24.78 -1.17 -10.07
N SER A 601 25.22 -0.15 -10.78
CA SER A 601 24.62 0.15 -12.09
C SER A 601 25.18 -0.80 -13.15
N GLN A 602 24.35 -1.25 -14.10
CA GLN A 602 24.79 -2.02 -15.26
C GLN A 602 24.05 -1.56 -16.52
N GLY A 603 24.77 -1.39 -17.62
CA GLY A 603 24.17 -1.07 -18.92
C GLY A 603 25.05 -1.53 -20.09
N ASP A 604 24.48 -1.62 -21.29
CA ASP A 604 25.28 -1.68 -22.53
C ASP A 604 25.37 -0.27 -23.15
N VAL A 605 26.22 -0.10 -24.16
CA VAL A 605 26.30 1.15 -24.91
C VAL A 605 24.95 1.40 -25.60
N SER A 606 24.44 2.63 -25.51
CA SER A 606 23.17 3.08 -26.11
C SER A 606 21.90 2.37 -25.64
N THR A 607 21.94 1.75 -24.45
CA THR A 607 20.76 1.22 -23.75
C THR A 607 20.61 1.92 -22.40
N PRO A 608 19.38 2.08 -21.88
CA PRO A 608 19.18 2.52 -20.50
C PRO A 608 20.02 1.68 -19.53
N THR A 609 20.58 2.34 -18.53
CA THR A 609 21.32 1.68 -17.44
C THR A 609 20.30 1.23 -16.38
N THR A 610 20.49 0.04 -15.81
CA THR A 610 19.66 -0.48 -14.70
C THR A 610 20.48 -0.44 -13.41
N LEU A 611 19.89 0.07 -12.33
CA LEU A 611 20.47 -0.01 -10.99
C LEU A 611 20.12 -1.34 -10.33
N TYR A 612 21.04 -1.88 -9.54
CA TYR A 612 20.84 -3.10 -8.80
C TYR A 612 21.30 -2.97 -7.36
N ASP A 613 20.56 -3.57 -6.43
CA ASP A 613 21.00 -3.81 -5.05
C ASP A 613 21.80 -5.11 -4.95
N TYR A 614 22.99 -5.04 -4.35
CA TYR A 614 23.79 -6.21 -3.95
C TYR A 614 23.42 -6.61 -2.54
N VAL A 615 22.63 -7.69 -2.43
CA VAL A 615 22.17 -8.22 -1.13
C VAL A 615 23.35 -8.81 -0.35
N SER A 616 23.96 -7.96 0.50
CA SER A 616 25.22 -8.22 1.21
C SER A 616 25.18 -9.40 2.19
N SER A 617 23.98 -9.91 2.51
CA SER A 617 23.75 -11.08 3.36
C SER A 617 23.82 -12.43 2.64
N THR A 618 23.96 -12.45 1.31
CA THR A 618 23.91 -13.68 0.50
C THR A 618 25.26 -13.97 -0.21
N ASN A 619 25.63 -15.25 -0.32
CA ASN A 619 26.83 -15.67 -1.08
C ASN A 619 26.57 -16.88 -1.99
N PRO A 620 26.75 -16.79 -3.32
CA PRO A 620 27.03 -15.57 -4.10
C PRO A 620 25.97 -14.49 -3.86
N PHE A 621 26.32 -13.22 -4.07
CA PHE A 621 25.36 -12.13 -3.92
C PHE A 621 24.14 -12.36 -4.82
N THR A 622 22.96 -12.33 -4.22
CA THR A 622 21.71 -12.06 -4.91
C THR A 622 21.75 -10.61 -5.36
N VAL A 623 21.34 -10.37 -6.60
CA VAL A 623 21.35 -9.05 -7.21
C VAL A 623 19.95 -8.76 -7.71
N ASN A 624 19.29 -7.78 -7.09
CA ASN A 624 17.91 -7.39 -7.41
C ASN A 624 17.95 -6.10 -8.21
N ALA A 625 17.17 -6.01 -9.30
CA ALA A 625 17.00 -4.75 -10.01
C ALA A 625 16.21 -3.79 -9.11
N ILE A 626 16.61 -2.53 -9.10
CA ILE A 626 15.89 -1.43 -8.46
C ILE A 626 15.12 -0.71 -9.58
N GLY A 627 13.80 -0.67 -9.42
CA GLY A 627 12.84 -0.14 -10.39
C GLY A 627 12.71 -0.93 -11.69
N THR A 628 11.94 -0.41 -12.63
CA THR A 628 11.72 -1.07 -13.92
C THR A 628 12.92 -0.84 -14.85
N ASN A 629 13.12 -1.71 -15.84
CA ASN A 629 14.22 -1.57 -16.80
C ASN A 629 14.03 -0.42 -17.82
N SER A 630 13.11 0.51 -17.55
CA SER A 630 12.52 1.43 -18.51
C SER A 630 13.05 2.88 -18.42
N HIS A 631 13.83 3.25 -17.40
CA HIS A 631 14.18 4.65 -17.05
C HIS A 631 15.03 5.44 -18.08
N GLY A 632 15.10 4.99 -19.34
CA GLY A 632 15.31 5.85 -20.52
C GLY A 632 16.71 6.42 -20.74
N ILE A 633 17.54 6.52 -19.71
CA ILE A 633 18.82 7.22 -19.72
C ILE A 633 19.97 6.21 -19.60
N GLU A 634 20.87 6.21 -20.58
CA GLU A 634 22.19 5.60 -20.42
C GLU A 634 23.02 6.49 -19.50
N TYR A 635 23.43 6.01 -18.33
CA TYR A 635 24.33 6.72 -17.41
C TYR A 635 25.47 5.83 -16.89
N ASN A 636 26.57 6.46 -16.47
CA ASN A 636 27.77 5.83 -15.91
C ASN A 636 28.52 6.85 -15.04
N ALA A 637 29.70 6.49 -14.53
CA ALA A 637 30.49 7.29 -13.59
C ALA A 637 29.71 7.63 -12.31
N ILE A 638 29.01 6.67 -11.71
CA ILE A 638 28.10 6.95 -10.60
C ILE A 638 28.84 7.26 -9.29
N GLY A 639 28.14 7.85 -8.33
CA GLY A 639 28.60 7.96 -6.94
C GLY A 639 27.43 8.30 -6.03
N PHE A 640 27.44 7.75 -4.81
CA PHE A 640 26.41 8.00 -3.80
C PHE A 640 26.72 9.31 -3.07
N ASN A 641 25.80 10.26 -3.04
CA ASN A 641 25.99 11.50 -2.30
C ASN A 641 25.48 11.38 -0.85
N PRO A 642 26.37 11.34 0.16
CA PRO A 642 25.95 11.19 1.55
C PRO A 642 25.25 12.43 2.13
N ILE A 643 25.15 13.53 1.37
CA ILE A 643 24.54 14.79 1.82
C ILE A 643 23.03 14.81 1.57
N ASP A 644 22.58 14.29 0.43
CA ASP A 644 21.17 14.29 0.00
C ASP A 644 20.62 12.89 -0.30
N GLY A 645 21.44 11.84 -0.21
CA GLY A 645 20.99 10.45 -0.34
C GLY A 645 20.83 9.97 -1.79
N PHE A 646 21.06 10.81 -2.80
CA PHE A 646 20.91 10.40 -4.20
C PHE A 646 22.19 9.80 -4.79
N ILE A 647 22.03 8.97 -5.81
CA ILE A 647 23.15 8.56 -6.66
C ILE A 647 23.21 9.50 -7.86
N TYR A 648 24.40 10.04 -8.16
CA TYR A 648 24.59 10.87 -9.33
C TYR A 648 25.51 10.21 -10.35
N GLY A 649 25.19 10.37 -11.64
CA GLY A 649 25.99 9.87 -12.75
C GLY A 649 26.04 10.85 -13.93
N ILE A 650 26.76 10.46 -14.98
CA ILE A 650 26.85 11.19 -16.24
C ILE A 650 26.14 10.42 -17.34
N GLN A 651 25.25 11.10 -18.07
CA GLN A 651 24.57 10.54 -19.23
C GLN A 651 25.57 10.25 -20.37
N GLY A 652 25.42 9.11 -21.04
CA GLY A 652 26.34 8.54 -22.04
C GLY A 652 26.93 9.55 -23.03
N ASP A 653 28.27 9.54 -23.17
CA ASP A 653 29.06 10.42 -24.05
C ASP A 653 28.64 11.91 -24.04
N SER A 654 28.17 12.42 -22.90
CA SER A 654 27.63 13.78 -22.76
C SER A 654 28.34 14.59 -21.64
N THR A 655 27.71 15.69 -21.23
CA THR A 655 28.07 16.46 -20.02
C THR A 655 26.88 16.58 -19.07
N ASN A 656 25.81 15.82 -19.31
CA ASN A 656 24.58 15.93 -18.53
C ASN A 656 24.71 15.14 -17.23
N LEU A 657 24.33 15.77 -16.13
CA LEU A 657 24.19 15.14 -14.82
C LEU A 657 22.87 14.38 -14.77
N VAL A 658 22.92 13.18 -14.20
CA VAL A 658 21.75 12.33 -13.97
C VAL A 658 21.66 12.11 -12.47
N ARG A 659 20.49 12.35 -11.88
CA ARG A 659 20.12 11.88 -10.54
C ARG A 659 19.47 10.51 -10.69
N VAL A 660 19.76 9.61 -9.77
CA VAL A 660 19.14 8.29 -9.66
C VAL A 660 18.59 8.19 -8.24
N ASP A 661 17.32 7.80 -8.16
CA ASP A 661 16.50 7.80 -6.95
C ASP A 661 16.35 6.35 -6.45
N SER A 662 15.87 6.14 -5.21
CA SER A 662 15.93 4.86 -4.50
C SER A 662 15.00 3.78 -5.03
N ASP A 663 13.95 4.20 -5.69
CA ASP A 663 13.01 3.44 -6.50
C ASP A 663 13.63 3.00 -7.85
N GLY A 664 14.65 3.72 -8.34
CA GLY A 664 15.41 3.44 -9.57
C GLY A 664 15.19 4.46 -10.68
N THR A 665 14.26 5.40 -10.52
CA THR A 665 13.99 6.51 -11.43
C THR A 665 15.23 7.34 -11.71
N THR A 666 15.29 7.90 -12.93
CA THR A 666 16.44 8.70 -13.35
C THR A 666 16.03 10.04 -13.93
N VAL A 667 16.53 11.11 -13.31
CA VAL A 667 16.21 12.49 -13.70
C VAL A 667 17.41 13.13 -14.38
N ASN A 668 17.20 13.65 -15.61
CA ASN A 668 18.22 14.41 -16.31
C ASN A 668 18.25 15.86 -15.83
N LEU A 669 19.23 16.18 -14.98
CA LEU A 669 19.36 17.51 -14.38
C LEU A 669 19.97 18.55 -15.35
N GLY A 670 20.46 18.13 -16.52
CA GLY A 670 21.03 19.00 -17.55
C GLY A 670 22.57 19.08 -17.53
N SER A 671 23.12 19.94 -18.40
CA SER A 671 24.56 19.99 -18.68
C SER A 671 25.39 20.66 -17.59
N ILE A 672 26.45 19.99 -17.15
CA ILE A 672 27.43 20.50 -16.17
C ILE A 672 28.33 21.55 -16.81
N ALA A 673 28.30 22.77 -16.27
CA ALA A 673 29.08 23.89 -16.77
C ALA A 673 30.59 23.68 -16.52
N GLY A 674 31.38 23.72 -17.61
CA GLY A 674 32.84 23.60 -17.56
C GLY A 674 33.38 22.18 -17.76
N LEU A 675 32.50 21.17 -17.80
CA LEU A 675 32.89 19.80 -18.10
C LEU A 675 33.04 19.61 -19.63
N PRO A 676 34.14 19.06 -20.15
CA PRO A 676 34.27 18.77 -21.57
C PRO A 676 33.48 17.52 -21.96
N VAL A 677 32.94 17.48 -23.19
CA VAL A 677 32.30 16.27 -23.73
C VAL A 677 33.34 15.16 -23.87
N SER A 678 33.11 14.04 -23.19
CA SER A 678 33.96 12.86 -23.19
C SER A 678 33.15 11.63 -22.79
N ASN A 679 33.72 10.44 -22.96
CA ASN A 679 33.20 9.22 -22.35
C ASN A 679 33.66 9.17 -20.87
N TYR A 680 32.74 9.41 -19.94
CA TYR A 680 32.98 9.31 -18.50
C TYR A 680 32.49 7.94 -18.03
N VAL A 681 33.34 7.18 -17.37
CA VAL A 681 33.00 5.86 -16.80
C VAL A 681 33.46 5.68 -15.37
N THR A 682 33.97 6.75 -14.76
CA THR A 682 34.69 6.68 -13.49
C THR A 682 34.27 7.88 -12.68
N GLY A 683 33.46 7.64 -11.65
CA GLY A 683 32.92 8.66 -10.77
C GLY A 683 32.96 8.19 -9.33
N GLU A 684 32.94 9.13 -8.40
CA GLU A 684 32.74 8.87 -6.97
C GLU A 684 32.44 10.19 -6.25
N ILE A 685 31.67 10.15 -5.17
CA ILE A 685 31.37 11.33 -4.34
C ILE A 685 32.03 11.17 -2.96
N ASP A 686 32.65 12.25 -2.46
CA ASP A 686 33.25 12.23 -1.12
C ASP A 686 32.24 12.53 0.01
N ASP A 687 32.73 12.43 1.24
CA ASP A 687 31.97 12.68 2.48
C ASP A 687 31.42 14.12 2.61
N ASN A 688 31.79 15.03 1.71
CA ASN A 688 31.34 16.42 1.68
C ASN A 688 30.48 16.72 0.44
N GLY A 689 30.06 15.70 -0.33
CA GLY A 689 29.24 15.85 -1.52
C GLY A 689 30.00 16.33 -2.76
N ASN A 690 31.34 16.28 -2.78
CA ASN A 690 32.10 16.65 -3.97
C ASN A 690 32.15 15.46 -4.94
N TYR A 691 31.63 15.65 -6.14
CA TYR A 691 31.60 14.62 -7.17
C TYR A 691 32.87 14.67 -8.03
N TYR A 692 33.66 13.61 -7.99
CA TYR A 692 34.90 13.48 -8.75
C TYR A 692 34.69 12.59 -9.98
N ILE A 693 35.02 13.09 -11.16
CA ILE A 693 34.93 12.31 -12.40
C ILE A 693 36.20 12.34 -13.24
N LEU A 694 36.49 11.20 -13.86
CA LEU A 694 37.62 10.98 -14.75
C LEU A 694 37.13 10.42 -16.10
N PRO A 695 37.60 10.95 -17.25
CA PRO A 695 37.24 10.40 -18.55
C PRO A 695 37.96 9.06 -18.83
N PHE A 696 37.31 8.15 -19.57
CA PHE A 696 37.84 6.82 -19.96
C PHE A 696 38.88 6.87 -21.10
N VAL A 697 39.83 7.78 -20.99
CA VAL A 697 41.02 7.87 -21.84
C VAL A 697 42.24 7.92 -20.95
N TYR A 698 43.43 7.62 -21.49
CA TYR A 698 44.66 7.90 -20.77
C TYR A 698 44.77 9.42 -20.56
N GLY A 699 44.31 9.86 -19.39
CA GLY A 699 44.17 11.25 -19.00
C GLY A 699 44.92 11.50 -17.71
N ASN A 700 45.15 12.77 -17.44
CA ASN A 700 45.76 13.24 -16.19
C ASN A 700 44.95 14.39 -15.60
N THR A 701 43.62 14.37 -15.79
CA THR A 701 42.74 15.46 -15.37
C THR A 701 41.52 14.87 -14.71
N LEU A 702 41.40 15.11 -13.40
CA LEU A 702 40.26 14.78 -12.57
C LEU A 702 39.42 16.05 -12.38
N TYR A 703 38.11 15.96 -12.58
CA TYR A 703 37.18 17.08 -12.39
C TYR A 703 36.46 16.91 -11.06
N GLN A 704 36.36 17.99 -10.30
CA GLN A 704 35.53 18.08 -9.10
C GLN A 704 34.30 18.92 -9.45
N ILE A 705 33.12 18.41 -9.12
CA ILE A 705 31.83 19.00 -9.48
C ILE A 705 31.00 19.17 -8.22
N ASP A 706 30.28 20.28 -8.20
CA ASP A 706 29.18 20.51 -7.29
C ASP A 706 27.88 20.14 -8.02
N VAL A 707 27.21 19.10 -7.54
CA VAL A 707 25.99 18.54 -8.13
C VAL A 707 24.81 19.51 -8.03
N VAL A 708 24.77 20.34 -6.98
CA VAL A 708 23.69 21.32 -6.75
C VAL A 708 23.81 22.47 -7.74
N SER A 709 25.01 23.03 -7.91
CA SER A 709 25.22 24.14 -8.87
C SER A 709 25.48 23.68 -10.30
N GLN A 710 25.60 22.36 -10.53
CA GLN A 710 25.94 21.75 -11.82
C GLN A 710 27.17 22.37 -12.48
N THR A 711 28.22 22.63 -11.69
CA THR A 711 29.45 23.27 -12.19
C THR A 711 30.72 22.52 -11.81
N VAL A 712 31.72 22.56 -12.69
CA VAL A 712 33.08 22.13 -12.34
C VAL A 712 33.69 23.17 -11.40
N THR A 713 33.85 22.80 -10.13
CA THR A 713 34.41 23.66 -9.08
C THR A 713 35.94 23.64 -9.07
N ASN A 714 36.55 22.54 -9.49
CA ASN A 714 37.99 22.39 -9.58
C ASN A 714 38.43 21.43 -10.70
N THR A 715 39.62 21.66 -11.23
CA THR A 715 40.26 20.78 -12.23
C THR A 715 41.64 20.39 -11.73
N ILE A 716 41.80 19.13 -11.33
CA ILE A 716 42.98 18.61 -10.67
C ILE A 716 43.87 17.90 -11.70
N THR A 717 45.12 18.36 -11.84
CA THR A 717 46.08 17.72 -12.74
C THR A 717 46.82 16.58 -12.03
N LEU A 718 46.68 15.37 -12.54
CA LEU A 718 47.30 14.17 -11.99
C LEU A 718 48.79 14.09 -12.33
N SER A 719 49.61 13.64 -11.36
CA SER A 719 51.07 13.49 -11.52
C SER A 719 51.48 12.36 -12.46
N ALA A 720 50.56 11.44 -12.76
CA ALA A 720 50.70 10.38 -13.75
C ALA A 720 49.37 10.16 -14.48
N SER A 721 49.44 9.67 -15.72
CA SER A 721 48.24 9.24 -16.45
C SER A 721 47.80 7.87 -15.97
N VAL A 722 46.50 7.72 -15.72
CA VAL A 722 45.86 6.46 -15.29
C VAL A 722 44.75 6.10 -16.27
N ARG A 723 44.39 4.82 -16.32
CA ARG A 723 43.18 4.36 -17.03
C ARG A 723 42.37 3.43 -16.13
N LEU A 724 41.52 4.06 -15.35
CA LEU A 724 40.68 3.42 -14.34
C LEU A 724 39.32 3.10 -14.98
N SER A 725 38.74 1.96 -14.59
CA SER A 725 37.35 1.65 -14.93
C SER A 725 36.40 2.23 -13.91
N ASP A 726 36.85 2.42 -12.68
CA ASP A 726 36.10 3.05 -11.60
C ASP A 726 37.06 3.53 -10.49
N ILE A 727 36.58 4.33 -9.54
CA ILE A 727 37.28 4.87 -8.38
C ILE A 727 36.41 4.77 -7.12
N ALA A 728 37.03 4.69 -5.94
CA ALA A 728 36.31 4.79 -4.67
C ALA A 728 37.03 5.68 -3.66
N TYR A 729 36.28 6.42 -2.84
CA TYR A 729 36.81 7.44 -1.93
C TYR A 729 36.93 6.95 -0.49
N ASN A 730 38.17 6.85 -0.01
CA ASN A 730 38.42 6.38 1.35
C ASN A 730 38.41 7.53 2.37
N ILE A 731 37.32 7.64 3.14
CA ILE A 731 37.14 8.71 4.13
C ILE A 731 38.22 8.71 5.23
N THR A 732 38.84 7.57 5.53
CA THR A 732 39.82 7.46 6.62
C THR A 732 41.16 8.13 6.31
N ASN A 733 41.46 8.35 5.02
CA ASN A 733 42.71 8.95 4.57
C ASN A 733 42.57 10.03 3.49
N GLY A 734 41.36 10.26 2.95
CA GLY A 734 41.05 11.31 1.99
C GLY A 734 41.64 11.06 0.59
N LEU A 735 41.82 9.80 0.19
CA LEU A 735 42.35 9.41 -1.12
C LEU A 735 41.30 8.65 -1.92
N LEU A 736 41.31 8.86 -3.23
CA LEU A 736 40.62 8.00 -4.20
C LEU A 736 41.49 6.80 -4.53
N TYR A 737 40.85 5.65 -4.75
CA TYR A 737 41.52 4.42 -5.14
C TYR A 737 40.92 3.87 -6.43
N GLY A 738 41.77 3.39 -7.35
CA GLY A 738 41.29 2.76 -8.57
C GLY A 738 42.27 1.76 -9.15
N VAL A 739 41.77 0.79 -9.91
CA VAL A 739 42.58 -0.26 -10.54
C VAL A 739 42.80 0.06 -12.01
N ASP A 740 44.06 0.15 -12.43
CA ASP A 740 44.37 0.43 -13.83
C ASP A 740 44.14 -0.81 -14.71
N THR A 741 43.25 -0.64 -15.68
CA THR A 741 42.78 -1.69 -16.58
C THR A 741 43.85 -2.24 -17.54
N SER A 742 45.01 -1.59 -17.66
CA SER A 742 46.07 -2.01 -18.57
C SER A 742 47.15 -2.88 -17.91
N ASN A 743 47.31 -2.74 -16.59
CA ASN A 743 48.41 -3.35 -15.86
C ASN A 743 47.98 -4.01 -14.53
N GLY A 744 46.72 -3.83 -14.12
CA GLY A 744 46.14 -4.44 -12.92
C GLY A 744 46.69 -3.89 -11.59
N VAL A 745 47.39 -2.75 -11.62
CA VAL A 745 47.95 -2.09 -10.44
C VAL A 745 46.86 -1.25 -9.77
N LEU A 746 46.80 -1.31 -8.44
CA LEU A 746 45.99 -0.41 -7.62
C LEU A 746 46.73 0.93 -7.48
N TYR A 747 46.05 2.02 -7.78
CA TYR A 747 46.56 3.37 -7.59
C TYR A 747 45.78 4.08 -6.50
N SER A 748 46.47 4.91 -5.71
CA SER A 748 45.82 5.96 -4.93
C SER A 748 46.03 7.32 -5.60
N ILE A 749 45.03 8.19 -5.48
CA ILE A 749 45.01 9.54 -6.02
C ILE A 749 44.67 10.51 -4.88
N ASN A 750 45.54 11.50 -4.67
CA ASN A 750 45.27 12.58 -3.73
C ASN A 750 44.47 13.68 -4.43
N VAL A 751 43.21 13.87 -4.00
CA VAL A 751 42.29 14.86 -4.61
C VAL A 751 42.73 16.31 -4.41
N THR A 752 43.56 16.60 -3.41
CA THR A 752 44.07 17.96 -3.16
C THR A 752 45.30 18.28 -4.01
N THR A 753 46.24 17.33 -4.17
CA THR A 753 47.54 17.57 -4.81
C THR A 753 47.63 17.02 -6.23
N GLY A 754 46.75 16.11 -6.62
CA GLY A 754 46.84 15.34 -7.86
C GLY A 754 47.93 14.26 -7.85
N GLU A 755 48.55 13.96 -6.71
CA GLU A 755 49.57 12.91 -6.63
C GLU A 755 48.95 11.51 -6.86
N VAL A 756 49.56 10.75 -7.76
CA VAL A 756 49.17 9.37 -8.10
C VAL A 756 50.28 8.41 -7.65
N LEU A 757 49.94 7.46 -6.77
CA LEU A 757 50.89 6.47 -6.23
C LEU A 757 50.45 5.05 -6.56
N ALA A 758 51.36 4.25 -7.11
CA ALA A 758 51.15 2.82 -7.32
C ALA A 758 51.28 2.06 -5.99
N ILE A 759 50.31 1.19 -5.71
CA ILE A 759 50.27 0.32 -4.54
C ILE A 759 50.45 -1.11 -5.00
N GLY A 760 51.54 -1.75 -4.58
CA GLY A 760 51.84 -3.13 -4.95
C GLY A 760 52.46 -3.31 -6.33
N GLY A 761 52.37 -4.55 -6.83
CA GLY A 761 52.84 -4.96 -8.16
C GLY A 761 51.69 -5.19 -9.15
N ALA A 762 52.03 -5.47 -10.41
CA ALA A 762 51.04 -5.85 -11.42
C ALA A 762 50.38 -7.18 -11.04
N ASN A 763 49.11 -7.12 -10.66
CA ASN A 763 48.25 -8.28 -10.52
C ASN A 763 47.74 -8.73 -11.91
N PRO A 764 47.13 -9.93 -12.05
CA PRO A 764 46.47 -10.31 -13.30
C PRO A 764 45.54 -9.18 -13.79
N ILE A 765 45.64 -8.83 -15.07
CA ILE A 765 44.84 -7.74 -15.64
C ILE A 765 43.37 -8.13 -15.51
N LYS A 766 42.64 -7.36 -14.70
CA LYS A 766 41.22 -7.48 -14.38
C LYS A 766 40.64 -6.07 -14.42
N ALA A 767 39.51 -5.89 -15.07
CA ALA A 767 38.77 -4.63 -15.05
C ALA A 767 37.81 -4.67 -13.87
N PHE A 768 38.02 -3.75 -12.92
CA PHE A 768 37.10 -3.50 -11.81
C PHE A 768 36.31 -2.26 -12.18
N GLY A 769 35.11 -2.47 -12.69
CA GLY A 769 34.18 -1.43 -13.06
C GLY A 769 33.31 -0.99 -11.91
N ALA A 770 33.30 -1.68 -10.79
CA ALA A 770 32.65 -1.20 -9.57
C ALA A 770 33.62 -1.29 -8.40
N LEU A 771 33.86 -0.18 -7.71
CA LEU A 771 34.67 -0.06 -6.51
C LEU A 771 33.83 0.55 -5.39
N PHE A 772 34.17 0.18 -4.16
CA PHE A 772 33.43 0.61 -2.98
C PHE A 772 34.39 0.78 -1.83
N THR A 773 34.11 1.73 -0.95
CA THR A 773 34.89 1.93 0.28
C THR A 773 33.99 1.96 1.49
N SER A 774 34.35 1.20 2.51
CA SER A 774 33.69 1.27 3.82
C SER A 774 34.13 2.53 4.58
N SER A 775 33.26 3.03 5.45
CA SER A 775 33.59 4.06 6.45
C SER A 775 34.76 3.70 7.37
N THR A 776 35.04 2.40 7.52
CA THR A 776 36.20 1.89 8.28
C THR A 776 37.49 1.78 7.45
N GLY A 777 37.45 2.12 6.16
CA GLY A 777 38.61 2.31 5.28
C GLY A 777 38.98 1.10 4.42
N GLU A 778 38.21 0.02 4.45
CA GLU A 778 38.35 -1.12 3.55
C GLU A 778 37.92 -0.75 2.13
N LEU A 779 38.62 -1.32 1.14
CA LEU A 779 38.34 -1.13 -0.28
C LEU A 779 37.88 -2.45 -0.90
N TYR A 780 36.76 -2.42 -1.60
CA TYR A 780 36.16 -3.54 -2.29
C TYR A 780 36.01 -3.26 -3.78
N GLY A 781 35.78 -4.30 -4.58
CA GLY A 781 35.45 -4.12 -5.98
C GLY A 781 34.94 -5.37 -6.69
N GLY A 782 34.00 -5.14 -7.60
CA GLY A 782 33.44 -6.13 -8.52
C GLY A 782 34.19 -6.17 -9.85
N GLU A 783 34.57 -7.36 -10.31
CA GLU A 783 35.18 -7.57 -11.63
C GLU A 783 34.12 -7.78 -12.72
N ASN A 784 34.24 -7.05 -13.83
CA ASN A 784 33.31 -7.09 -14.95
C ASN A 784 33.27 -8.47 -15.61
N TYR A 785 34.38 -8.93 -16.20
CA TYR A 785 34.32 -9.98 -17.24
C TYR A 785 34.23 -11.41 -16.72
N LEU A 786 34.93 -11.75 -15.63
CA LEU A 786 34.92 -13.10 -15.07
C LEU A 786 34.00 -13.23 -13.86
N GLY A 787 33.42 -12.12 -13.40
CA GLY A 787 32.73 -12.06 -12.12
C GLY A 787 33.70 -12.22 -10.95
N GLY A 788 33.26 -11.77 -9.77
CA GLY A 788 34.03 -11.87 -8.53
C GLY A 788 34.06 -10.55 -7.80
N PHE A 789 33.84 -10.61 -6.50
CA PHE A 789 33.89 -9.48 -5.60
C PHE A 789 35.10 -9.64 -4.68
N TYR A 790 35.97 -8.65 -4.66
CA TYR A 790 37.28 -8.73 -4.01
C TYR A 790 37.45 -7.62 -2.98
N GLN A 791 38.14 -7.91 -1.89
CA GLN A 791 38.66 -6.91 -0.97
C GLN A 791 40.13 -6.66 -1.29
N PHE A 792 40.54 -5.40 -1.31
CA PHE A 792 41.90 -4.97 -1.63
C PHE A 792 42.68 -4.63 -0.38
N ASN A 793 43.92 -5.10 -0.33
CA ASN A 793 44.90 -4.64 0.64
C ASN A 793 45.51 -3.32 0.14
N ILE A 794 45.07 -2.21 0.71
CA ILE A 794 45.52 -0.86 0.33
C ILE A 794 46.98 -0.54 0.69
N THR A 795 47.69 -1.45 1.36
CA THR A 795 49.12 -1.28 1.68
C THR A 795 50.02 -1.92 0.64
N ASN A 796 49.65 -3.10 0.13
CA ASN A 796 50.50 -3.91 -0.75
C ASN A 796 49.88 -4.25 -2.11
N GLY A 797 48.62 -3.86 -2.35
CA GLY A 797 47.90 -4.04 -3.61
C GLY A 797 47.44 -5.48 -3.89
N SER A 798 47.58 -6.42 -2.96
CA SER A 798 46.96 -7.75 -3.08
C SER A 798 45.45 -7.65 -2.96
N ARG A 799 44.74 -8.69 -3.42
CA ARG A 799 43.29 -8.76 -3.34
C ARG A 799 42.82 -10.17 -3.05
N THR A 800 41.79 -10.28 -2.22
CA THR A 800 41.22 -11.54 -1.75
C THR A 800 39.81 -11.66 -2.28
N LEU A 801 39.45 -12.83 -2.82
CA LEU A 801 38.10 -13.10 -3.30
C LEU A 801 37.18 -13.26 -2.08
N ILE A 802 36.20 -12.36 -1.94
CA ILE A 802 35.22 -12.36 -0.86
C ILE A 802 33.98 -13.14 -1.27
N SER A 803 33.50 -12.91 -2.49
CA SER A 803 32.34 -13.59 -3.04
C SER A 803 32.50 -13.81 -4.55
N ALA A 804 31.79 -14.78 -5.11
CA ALA A 804 31.54 -14.76 -6.54
C ALA A 804 30.64 -13.56 -6.87
N GLY A 805 31.01 -12.76 -7.86
CA GLY A 805 30.26 -11.58 -8.27
C GLY A 805 29.58 -11.78 -9.62
N GLN A 806 28.65 -10.89 -9.96
CA GLN A 806 27.97 -10.91 -11.26
C GLN A 806 28.94 -10.57 -12.39
N VAL A 807 28.76 -11.24 -13.54
CA VAL A 807 29.47 -10.91 -14.78
C VAL A 807 28.76 -9.75 -15.47
N SER A 808 29.48 -8.70 -15.82
CA SER A 808 28.98 -7.53 -16.52
C SER A 808 30.02 -7.01 -17.54
N ASN A 809 29.60 -6.14 -18.48
CA ASN A 809 30.53 -5.52 -19.44
C ASN A 809 30.79 -4.03 -19.18
N ARG A 810 29.87 -3.35 -18.47
CA ARG A 810 29.96 -1.95 -18.01
C ARG A 810 29.10 -1.83 -16.75
N ASN A 811 29.68 -2.20 -15.62
CA ASN A 811 29.11 -1.88 -14.34
C ASN A 811 29.79 -0.65 -13.74
N ASP A 812 29.11 -0.03 -12.80
CA ASP A 812 29.63 1.04 -11.96
C ASP A 812 29.11 0.93 -10.53
N GLY A 813 29.94 1.24 -9.54
CA GLY A 813 29.67 1.01 -8.12
C GLY A 813 29.27 2.28 -7.37
N ALA A 814 28.28 2.17 -6.50
CA ALA A 814 27.96 3.23 -5.54
C ALA A 814 27.70 2.63 -4.15
N HIS A 815 28.19 3.30 -3.12
CA HIS A 815 27.94 2.97 -1.72
C HIS A 815 28.10 4.23 -0.89
N CYS A 816 27.29 4.41 0.16
CA CYS A 816 27.45 5.56 1.04
C CYS A 816 28.80 5.50 1.76
N VAL A 817 29.75 6.36 1.40
CA VAL A 817 31.14 6.33 1.91
C VAL A 817 31.25 6.51 3.44
N THR A 818 30.20 7.01 4.09
CA THR A 818 30.09 7.17 5.54
C THR A 818 29.46 5.98 6.27
N ALA A 819 28.99 4.97 5.55
CA ALA A 819 28.44 3.74 6.11
C ALA A 819 29.45 2.58 6.09
N PRO A 820 29.31 1.57 6.97
CA PRO A 820 30.22 0.42 7.00
C PRO A 820 29.82 -0.66 6.00
N ILE A 821 30.82 -1.34 5.41
CA ILE A 821 30.63 -2.60 4.68
C ILE A 821 31.16 -3.76 5.52
N THR A 822 30.31 -4.73 5.82
CA THR A 822 30.66 -5.91 6.64
C THR A 822 30.27 -7.21 5.95
N PHE A 823 31.16 -8.20 5.99
CA PHE A 823 30.90 -9.54 5.46
C PHE A 823 31.32 -10.62 6.47
N ASP A 824 30.39 -11.52 6.79
CA ASP A 824 30.64 -12.58 7.77
C ASP A 824 31.46 -13.74 7.20
N ALA A 825 32.39 -14.27 8.01
CA ALA A 825 33.23 -15.41 7.66
C ALA A 825 33.43 -16.32 8.89
N ASP A 826 33.06 -17.60 8.76
CA ASP A 826 33.28 -18.66 9.74
C ASP A 826 34.72 -19.17 9.65
N LEU A 827 35.54 -18.78 10.62
CA LEU A 827 36.93 -19.22 10.71
C LEU A 827 37.05 -20.37 11.70
N GLU A 828 37.48 -21.53 11.21
CA GLU A 828 37.72 -22.70 12.04
C GLU A 828 39.22 -22.93 12.21
N ILE A 829 39.65 -23.33 13.41
CA ILE A 829 41.02 -23.79 13.65
C ILE A 829 41.06 -25.17 14.30
N THR A 830 41.81 -26.08 13.68
CA THR A 830 42.10 -27.41 14.23
C THR A 830 43.58 -27.56 14.56
N LYS A 831 43.88 -28.40 15.55
CA LYS A 831 45.25 -28.65 16.01
C LYS A 831 45.39 -30.07 16.53
N THR A 832 46.44 -30.77 16.10
CA THR A 832 46.81 -32.07 16.69
C THR A 832 48.25 -32.44 16.37
N ASP A 833 48.90 -33.19 17.28
CA ASP A 833 50.14 -33.94 16.99
C ASP A 833 49.89 -35.46 16.82
N GLY A 834 48.62 -35.89 16.95
CA GLY A 834 48.19 -37.27 16.83
C GLY A 834 48.47 -38.16 18.05
N VAL A 835 48.99 -37.62 19.17
CA VAL A 835 49.29 -38.39 20.38
C VAL A 835 48.71 -37.71 21.63
N SER A 836 48.55 -38.44 22.74
CA SER A 836 48.11 -37.86 24.02
C SER A 836 49.26 -37.75 25.04
N GLN A 837 50.46 -38.16 24.64
CA GLN A 837 51.63 -38.23 25.51
C GLN A 837 52.89 -37.80 24.79
N TYR A 838 53.82 -37.21 25.53
CA TYR A 838 55.13 -36.81 25.04
C TYR A 838 56.24 -37.45 25.88
N VAL A 839 57.47 -37.48 25.34
CA VAL A 839 58.66 -37.92 26.09
C VAL A 839 59.68 -36.76 26.17
N PRO A 840 60.16 -36.38 27.36
CA PRO A 840 61.20 -35.35 27.47
C PRO A 840 62.43 -35.68 26.64
N GLY A 841 62.96 -34.70 25.90
CA GLY A 841 64.11 -34.86 25.00
C GLY A 841 63.76 -35.25 23.56
N THR A 842 62.49 -35.51 23.23
CA THR A 842 62.03 -35.73 21.86
C THR A 842 61.46 -34.47 21.23
N THR A 843 61.13 -34.53 19.94
CA THR A 843 60.38 -33.48 19.24
C THR A 843 58.97 -33.97 18.99
N THR A 844 57.99 -33.12 19.28
CA THR A 844 56.58 -33.28 18.90
C THR A 844 56.29 -32.34 17.73
N THR A 845 55.49 -32.78 16.76
CA THR A 845 55.12 -31.98 15.59
C THR A 845 53.61 -31.79 15.56
N TYR A 846 53.14 -30.56 15.78
CA TYR A 846 51.73 -30.22 15.62
C TYR A 846 51.42 -29.87 14.16
N THR A 847 50.26 -30.32 13.67
CA THR A 847 49.60 -29.79 12.48
C THR A 847 48.48 -28.88 12.94
N ILE A 848 48.51 -27.62 12.51
CA ILE A 848 47.44 -26.65 12.73
C ILE A 848 46.85 -26.31 11.37
N GLU A 849 45.54 -26.42 11.24
CA GLU A 849 44.83 -26.06 10.00
C GLU A 849 43.80 -25.00 10.32
N VAL A 850 43.90 -23.86 9.63
CA VAL A 850 42.94 -22.75 9.69
C VAL A 850 42.15 -22.78 8.40
N THR A 851 40.82 -22.75 8.50
CA THR A 851 39.90 -22.85 7.38
C THR A 851 38.88 -21.72 7.44
N ASN A 852 38.48 -21.17 6.29
CA ASN A 852 37.29 -20.32 6.19
C ASN A 852 36.12 -21.13 5.61
N ASN A 853 35.12 -21.45 6.43
CA ASN A 853 33.95 -22.24 6.04
C ASN A 853 32.86 -21.39 5.32
N GLY A 854 33.03 -20.07 5.25
CA GLY A 854 32.10 -19.13 4.61
C GLY A 854 31.15 -18.45 5.61
N PRO A 855 30.15 -17.69 5.16
CA PRO A 855 29.76 -17.54 3.77
C PRO A 855 30.79 -16.76 2.95
N PHE A 856 31.45 -15.73 3.47
CA PHE A 856 32.35 -14.89 2.67
C PHE A 856 33.83 -15.16 2.89
N GLY A 857 34.66 -14.75 1.92
CA GLY A 857 36.11 -14.65 2.10
C GLY A 857 36.50 -13.57 3.09
N VAL A 858 37.71 -13.62 3.62
CA VAL A 858 38.23 -12.65 4.61
C VAL A 858 39.65 -12.20 4.26
N LEU A 859 39.93 -10.91 4.39
CA LEU A 859 41.25 -10.31 4.30
C LEU A 859 41.76 -9.96 5.70
N GLY A 860 42.95 -10.42 6.08
CA GLY A 860 43.62 -9.98 7.29
C GLY A 860 43.18 -10.66 8.59
N ALA A 861 42.73 -11.92 8.54
CA ALA A 861 42.48 -12.71 9.75
C ALA A 861 43.80 -12.96 10.50
N MET A 862 43.76 -12.96 11.84
CA MET A 862 44.96 -13.12 12.67
C MET A 862 44.99 -14.51 13.29
N VAL A 863 46.07 -15.25 13.01
CA VAL A 863 46.35 -16.58 13.58
C VAL A 863 47.45 -16.47 14.63
N SER A 864 47.19 -17.04 15.81
CA SER A 864 48.13 -17.06 16.94
C SER A 864 48.31 -18.47 17.51
N ASP A 865 49.55 -18.84 17.80
CA ASP A 865 49.92 -20.05 18.56
C ASP A 865 51.11 -19.68 19.46
N ALA A 866 50.85 -19.55 20.76
CA ALA A 866 51.89 -19.18 21.71
C ALA A 866 52.85 -20.35 21.96
N VAL A 867 54.11 -20.06 22.27
CA VAL A 867 55.06 -21.10 22.70
C VAL A 867 54.53 -21.75 23.99
N PRO A 868 54.43 -23.10 24.06
CA PRO A 868 53.97 -23.79 25.25
C PRO A 868 54.76 -23.40 26.50
N ILE A 869 54.06 -23.22 27.62
CA ILE A 869 54.68 -22.79 28.88
C ILE A 869 55.77 -23.79 29.30
N GLY A 870 56.97 -23.29 29.56
CA GLY A 870 58.12 -24.12 29.96
C GLY A 870 58.97 -24.65 28.80
N ILE A 871 58.54 -24.43 27.55
CA ILE A 871 59.35 -24.65 26.36
C ILE A 871 60.09 -23.36 25.97
N PRO A 872 61.41 -23.37 25.73
CA PRO A 872 62.12 -22.21 25.20
C PRO A 872 61.67 -21.86 23.78
N GLU A 873 61.55 -20.58 23.45
CA GLU A 873 61.16 -20.12 22.11
C GLU A 873 62.06 -20.68 20.98
N ALA A 874 63.36 -20.80 21.24
CA ALA A 874 64.33 -21.38 20.30
C ALA A 874 64.12 -22.87 20.01
N ASN A 875 63.27 -23.55 20.78
CA ASN A 875 62.91 -24.95 20.60
C ASN A 875 61.64 -25.14 19.78
N VAL A 876 60.96 -24.06 19.39
CA VAL A 876 59.77 -24.12 18.54
C VAL A 876 60.12 -23.55 17.17
N SER A 877 59.83 -24.30 16.12
CA SER A 877 59.96 -23.84 14.74
C SER A 877 58.74 -24.22 13.92
N TYR A 878 58.36 -23.38 12.96
CA TYR A 878 57.20 -23.66 12.14
C TYR A 878 57.35 -23.21 10.68
N THR A 879 56.54 -23.81 9.81
CA THR A 879 56.33 -23.40 8.41
C THR A 879 54.85 -23.34 8.13
N ALA A 880 54.42 -22.47 7.22
CA ALA A 880 53.04 -22.39 6.75
C ALA A 880 52.94 -22.70 5.27
N VAL A 881 51.83 -23.33 4.86
CA VAL A 881 51.48 -23.56 3.46
C VAL A 881 50.05 -23.08 3.25
N ALA A 882 49.88 -22.14 2.32
CA ALA A 882 48.58 -21.63 1.92
C ALA A 882 47.97 -22.47 0.79
N SER A 883 46.66 -22.68 0.84
CA SER A 883 45.91 -23.22 -0.29
C SER A 883 45.81 -22.20 -1.45
N SER A 884 45.26 -22.62 -2.59
CA SER A 884 45.12 -21.73 -3.75
C SER A 884 44.23 -20.53 -3.43
N GLY A 885 44.73 -19.32 -3.67
CA GLY A 885 44.00 -18.06 -3.41
C GLY A 885 44.19 -17.52 -1.99
N SER A 886 44.56 -18.37 -1.04
CA SER A 886 44.90 -17.98 0.32
C SER A 886 46.30 -17.39 0.40
N THR A 887 46.56 -16.54 1.38
CA THR A 887 47.88 -15.92 1.60
C THR A 887 48.30 -16.05 3.07
N THR A 888 49.61 -16.03 3.29
CA THR A 888 50.25 -16.00 4.61
C THR A 888 51.43 -15.05 4.55
N THR A 889 51.73 -14.36 5.66
CA THR A 889 52.95 -13.54 5.77
C THR A 889 54.21 -14.38 6.03
N ILE A 890 54.03 -15.66 6.36
CA ILE A 890 55.12 -16.58 6.70
C ILE A 890 55.84 -17.05 5.44
N SER A 891 57.16 -16.87 5.43
CA SER A 891 58.04 -17.39 4.37
C SER A 891 59.19 -18.19 4.97
N GLY A 892 59.43 -19.39 4.43
CA GLY A 892 60.43 -20.31 4.98
C GLY A 892 60.11 -20.78 6.40
N THR A 893 61.14 -21.27 7.12
CA THR A 893 61.01 -21.72 8.51
C THR A 893 61.20 -20.55 9.47
N GLN A 894 60.25 -20.39 10.39
CA GLN A 894 60.26 -19.40 11.46
C GLN A 894 60.54 -20.07 12.81
N THR A 895 60.86 -19.28 13.84
CA THR A 895 61.15 -19.74 15.21
C THR A 895 60.28 -18.97 16.19
N GLY A 896 59.78 -19.66 17.21
CA GLY A 896 58.94 -19.07 18.26
C GLY A 896 57.44 -19.19 18.01
N ALA A 897 56.68 -18.22 18.52
CA ALA A 897 55.22 -18.19 18.44
C ALA A 897 54.72 -17.81 17.04
N ILE A 898 53.57 -18.37 16.65
CA ILE A 898 52.86 -17.93 15.43
C ILE A 898 52.14 -16.61 15.74
N ASN A 899 52.36 -15.61 14.89
CA ASN A 899 51.61 -14.35 14.82
C ASN A 899 51.49 -14.00 13.34
N ASP A 900 50.56 -14.64 12.65
CA ASP A 900 50.43 -14.56 11.20
C ASP A 900 49.15 -13.85 10.81
N VAL A 901 49.23 -13.02 9.77
CA VAL A 901 48.07 -12.40 9.15
C VAL A 901 47.80 -13.15 7.86
N VAL A 902 46.60 -13.67 7.72
CA VAL A 902 46.22 -14.55 6.62
C VAL A 902 45.01 -14.00 5.88
N ASP A 903 44.99 -14.23 4.58
CA ASP A 903 43.82 -13.95 3.75
C ASP A 903 43.26 -15.28 3.25
N LEU A 904 41.95 -15.47 3.37
CA LEU A 904 41.27 -16.74 3.15
C LEU A 904 40.00 -16.51 2.33
N PRO A 905 39.97 -16.85 1.03
CA PRO A 905 38.73 -17.03 0.29
C PRO A 905 37.84 -18.10 0.95
N VAL A 906 36.59 -18.21 0.53
CA VAL A 906 35.69 -19.29 0.98
C VAL A 906 36.32 -20.67 0.67
N ASN A 907 36.37 -21.55 1.67
CA ASN A 907 37.09 -22.83 1.69
C ASN A 907 38.62 -22.72 1.54
N GLY A 908 39.19 -21.52 1.70
CA GLY A 908 40.63 -21.31 1.80
C GLY A 908 41.16 -21.95 3.08
N THR A 909 42.41 -22.45 3.03
CA THR A 909 43.08 -23.03 4.20
C THR A 909 44.53 -22.58 4.30
N ILE A 910 45.02 -22.43 5.54
CA ILE A 910 46.44 -22.34 5.86
C ILE A 910 46.80 -23.52 6.78
N THR A 911 47.80 -24.31 6.38
CA THR A 911 48.34 -25.39 7.22
C THR A 911 49.69 -25.00 7.79
N TYR A 912 49.80 -24.97 9.13
CA TYR A 912 51.06 -24.82 9.85
C TYR A 912 51.60 -26.18 10.30
N THR A 913 52.89 -26.41 10.09
CA THR A 913 53.63 -27.52 10.69
C THR A 913 54.55 -26.95 11.76
N VAL A 914 54.31 -27.29 13.03
CA VAL A 914 55.00 -26.73 14.21
C VAL A 914 55.79 -27.82 14.92
N ASP A 915 57.11 -27.76 14.83
CA ASP A 915 58.03 -28.64 15.55
C ASP A 915 58.38 -28.04 16.92
N VAL A 916 58.15 -28.82 17.97
CA VAL A 916 58.43 -28.47 19.38
C VAL A 916 59.45 -29.44 19.95
N SER A 917 60.69 -28.98 20.15
CA SER A 917 61.75 -29.77 20.78
C SER A 917 61.65 -29.69 22.31
N ILE A 918 61.25 -30.78 22.95
CA ILE A 918 60.91 -30.81 24.38
C ILE A 918 62.21 -30.97 25.20
N PRO A 919 62.53 -30.06 26.13
CA PRO A 919 63.70 -30.22 26.98
C PRO A 919 63.66 -31.50 27.81
N LEU A 920 64.82 -32.15 28.00
CA LEU A 920 64.95 -33.33 28.89
C LEU A 920 64.49 -33.07 30.34
N THR A 921 64.45 -31.81 30.76
CA THR A 921 64.05 -31.39 32.11
C THR A 921 62.58 -30.97 32.22
N PHE A 922 61.80 -31.06 31.15
CA PHE A 922 60.38 -30.72 31.17
C PHE A 922 59.59 -31.84 31.84
N THR A 923 58.69 -31.48 32.76
CA THR A 923 57.94 -32.44 33.60
C THR A 923 56.46 -32.07 33.77
N GLY A 924 55.99 -31.00 33.12
CA GLY A 924 54.59 -30.57 33.17
C GLY A 924 53.77 -31.14 32.02
N ASP A 925 52.48 -30.81 31.93
CA ASP A 925 51.72 -31.13 30.74
C ASP A 925 52.14 -30.19 29.60
N LEU A 926 52.38 -30.76 28.41
CA LEU A 926 52.64 -29.99 27.20
C LEU A 926 51.30 -29.51 26.64
N VAL A 927 50.90 -28.30 27.03
CA VAL A 927 49.65 -27.67 26.59
C VAL A 927 49.96 -26.67 25.47
N ASN A 928 49.33 -26.82 24.31
CA ASN A 928 49.51 -25.92 23.18
C ASN A 928 48.15 -25.44 22.66
N THR A 929 47.95 -24.13 22.58
CA THR A 929 46.67 -23.50 22.24
C THR A 929 46.83 -22.57 21.05
N ALA A 930 46.09 -22.85 19.98
CA ALA A 930 46.03 -22.02 18.78
C ALA A 930 44.67 -21.33 18.66
N THR A 931 44.67 -20.10 18.14
CA THR A 931 43.49 -19.27 17.94
C THR A 931 43.53 -18.62 16.56
N VAL A 932 42.37 -18.47 15.92
CA VAL A 932 42.18 -17.57 14.78
C VAL A 932 41.13 -16.52 15.16
N THR A 933 41.26 -15.31 14.62
CA THR A 933 40.37 -14.19 14.90
C THR A 933 40.09 -13.39 13.63
N ASN A 934 38.82 -13.05 13.43
CA ASN A 934 38.37 -12.22 12.32
C ASN A 934 38.89 -10.78 12.44
N PRO A 935 39.09 -10.08 11.31
CA PRO A 935 39.29 -8.63 11.30
C PRO A 935 37.99 -7.91 11.73
N ALA A 936 38.09 -6.62 12.06
CA ALA A 936 36.97 -5.86 12.64
C ALA A 936 35.74 -5.71 11.71
N ASN A 937 35.93 -5.81 10.40
CA ASN A 937 34.90 -5.68 9.36
C ASN A 937 34.26 -7.04 8.97
N SER A 938 34.49 -8.08 9.76
CA SER A 938 33.97 -9.43 9.53
C SER A 938 33.58 -10.08 10.85
N ASN A 939 32.36 -10.59 10.95
CA ASN A 939 31.95 -11.36 12.12
C ASN A 939 32.09 -12.86 11.86
N ASP A 940 32.30 -13.61 12.93
CA ASP A 940 32.28 -15.06 12.91
C ASP A 940 30.93 -15.58 13.43
N PRO A 941 30.16 -16.34 12.64
CA PRO A 941 28.88 -16.90 13.08
C PRO A 941 29.02 -18.05 14.09
N ASP A 942 30.16 -18.74 14.18
CA ASP A 942 30.46 -19.77 15.18
C ASP A 942 31.82 -19.52 15.88
N PRO A 943 31.90 -18.58 16.83
CA PRO A 943 33.15 -18.31 17.52
C PRO A 943 33.66 -19.45 18.40
N SER A 944 32.93 -20.57 18.53
CA SER A 944 33.33 -21.69 19.39
C SER A 944 34.43 -22.57 18.78
N ASN A 945 34.61 -22.53 17.45
CA ASN A 945 35.60 -23.28 16.69
C ASN A 945 36.91 -22.47 16.44
N ASN A 946 36.96 -21.21 16.91
CA ASN A 946 38.07 -20.27 16.73
C ASN A 946 39.26 -20.47 17.68
N THR A 947 39.17 -21.43 18.62
CA THR A 947 40.23 -21.73 19.57
C THR A 947 40.30 -23.23 19.87
N VAL A 948 41.49 -23.80 19.76
CA VAL A 948 41.72 -25.23 19.99
C VAL A 948 42.95 -25.43 20.88
N THR A 949 42.85 -26.38 21.82
CA THR A 949 43.95 -26.74 22.73
C THR A 949 44.25 -28.23 22.61
N ASP A 950 45.52 -28.55 22.37
CA ASP A 950 46.07 -29.90 22.47
C ASP A 950 46.85 -30.02 23.79
N THR A 951 46.73 -31.15 24.48
CA THR A 951 47.41 -31.41 25.76
C THR A 951 48.00 -32.80 25.76
N ASN A 952 49.32 -32.88 25.83
CA ASN A 952 50.04 -34.13 25.99
C ASN A 952 50.58 -34.23 27.42
N ILE A 953 50.37 -35.37 28.06
CA ILE A 953 50.98 -35.66 29.38
C ILE A 953 52.33 -36.37 29.22
N ASN A 954 53.16 -36.35 30.25
CA ASN A 954 54.43 -37.08 30.21
C ASN A 954 54.18 -38.60 30.11
N GLY A 955 54.82 -39.27 29.14
CA GLY A 955 54.75 -40.73 28.99
C GLY A 955 55.56 -41.47 30.05
N GLU A 956 54.90 -42.27 30.88
CA GLU A 956 55.53 -43.06 31.94
C GLU A 956 56.02 -44.43 31.44
N ALA A 957 56.89 -45.07 32.23
CA ALA A 957 57.24 -46.48 32.02
C ALA A 957 56.12 -47.39 32.57
N ASP A 958 56.06 -48.63 32.09
CA ASP A 958 55.13 -49.65 32.60
C ASP A 958 55.90 -50.98 32.63
N LEU A 959 56.41 -51.37 33.80
CA LEU A 959 57.33 -52.50 33.94
C LEU A 959 56.59 -53.77 34.39
N GLU A 960 56.53 -54.75 33.50
CA GLU A 960 55.96 -56.07 33.78
C GLU A 960 57.06 -57.08 34.13
N LEU A 961 56.93 -57.73 35.28
CA LEU A 961 57.81 -58.82 35.73
C LEU A 961 57.09 -60.17 35.61
N SER A 962 57.69 -61.14 34.93
CA SER A 962 57.24 -62.54 34.92
C SER A 962 58.35 -63.49 35.35
N LYS A 963 57.97 -64.56 36.05
CA LYS A 963 58.89 -65.62 36.49
C LYS A 963 58.28 -66.98 36.23
N THR A 964 59.03 -67.85 35.57
CA THR A 964 58.62 -69.22 35.25
C THR A 964 59.69 -70.21 35.68
N VAL A 965 59.33 -71.49 35.73
CA VAL A 965 60.24 -72.60 35.98
C VAL A 965 60.04 -73.66 34.90
N ASP A 966 61.13 -74.25 34.42
CA ASP A 966 61.10 -75.27 33.36
C ASP A 966 60.40 -76.58 33.77
N ASN A 967 60.47 -76.94 35.05
CA ASN A 967 59.75 -78.06 35.64
C ASN A 967 59.14 -77.65 36.99
N SER A 968 57.81 -77.49 37.02
CA SER A 968 57.07 -77.14 38.24
C SER A 968 56.80 -78.33 39.17
N ASN A 969 57.15 -79.55 38.76
CA ASN A 969 56.95 -80.76 39.54
C ASN A 969 58.21 -81.67 39.55
N PRO A 970 59.38 -81.14 39.96
CA PRO A 970 60.66 -81.83 39.88
C PRO A 970 60.80 -82.93 40.94
N ASP A 971 61.56 -83.97 40.62
CA ASP A 971 62.01 -84.96 41.60
C ASP A 971 63.16 -84.37 42.44
N GLN A 972 63.31 -84.86 43.68
CA GLN A 972 64.43 -84.46 44.54
C GLN A 972 65.77 -84.80 43.87
N GLY A 973 66.67 -83.83 43.77
CA GLY A 973 67.94 -83.92 43.07
C GLY A 973 67.91 -83.44 41.62
N ASP A 974 66.74 -83.12 41.06
CA ASP A 974 66.64 -82.49 39.74
C ASP A 974 67.23 -81.08 39.77
N VAL A 975 67.81 -80.69 38.64
CA VAL A 975 68.21 -79.30 38.38
C VAL A 975 67.07 -78.65 37.60
N ILE A 976 66.48 -77.61 38.19
CA ILE A 976 65.43 -76.80 37.57
C ILE A 976 65.98 -75.42 37.24
N THR A 977 65.42 -74.79 36.21
CA THR A 977 65.81 -73.46 35.74
C THR A 977 64.66 -72.49 35.93
N PHE A 978 64.93 -71.40 36.63
CA PHE A 978 64.02 -70.25 36.70
C PHE A 978 64.36 -69.27 35.60
N THR A 979 63.34 -68.76 34.91
CA THR A 979 63.46 -67.69 33.92
C THR A 979 62.66 -66.49 34.40
N ILE A 980 63.35 -65.39 34.67
CA ILE A 980 62.77 -64.07 34.96
C ILE A 980 62.79 -63.23 33.68
N THR A 981 61.67 -62.60 33.34
CA THR A 981 61.57 -61.65 32.23
C THR A 981 61.02 -60.33 32.77
N VAL A 982 61.67 -59.22 32.43
CA VAL A 982 61.13 -57.87 32.64
C VAL A 982 60.86 -57.25 31.28
N THR A 983 59.68 -56.70 31.09
CA THR A 983 59.28 -56.00 29.87
C THR A 983 58.79 -54.60 30.23
N ASN A 984 59.18 -53.59 29.45
CA ASN A 984 58.59 -52.25 29.53
C ASN A 984 57.50 -52.13 28.46
N ASN A 985 56.24 -52.16 28.90
CA ASN A 985 55.04 -52.00 28.09
C ASN A 985 54.65 -50.52 27.90
N GLY A 986 55.34 -49.60 28.59
CA GLY A 986 55.05 -48.17 28.60
C GLY A 986 55.72 -47.39 27.47
N PRO A 987 55.19 -46.20 27.14
CA PRO A 987 55.77 -45.29 26.15
C PRO A 987 56.97 -44.50 26.69
N GLY A 988 57.21 -44.48 28.01
CA GLY A 988 58.41 -43.94 28.64
C GLY A 988 59.55 -44.95 28.70
N THR A 989 60.81 -44.49 28.58
CA THR A 989 61.99 -45.35 28.79
C THR A 989 62.29 -45.51 30.27
N ALA A 990 62.37 -46.74 30.77
CA ALA A 990 62.75 -47.04 32.16
C ALA A 990 64.26 -47.26 32.31
N ASN A 991 64.86 -46.57 33.27
CA ASN A 991 66.30 -46.59 33.54
C ASN A 991 66.60 -47.04 34.97
N ASN A 992 67.81 -47.59 35.17
CA ASN A 992 68.29 -48.11 36.46
C ASN A 992 67.35 -49.16 37.08
N ILE A 993 66.82 -50.06 36.24
CA ILE A 993 65.96 -51.14 36.67
C ILE A 993 66.79 -52.17 37.45
N GLU A 994 66.36 -52.51 38.66
CA GLU A 994 66.96 -53.56 39.48
C GLU A 994 65.90 -54.58 39.90
N VAL A 995 66.20 -55.87 39.72
CA VAL A 995 65.32 -56.99 40.11
C VAL A 995 65.96 -57.79 41.23
N LEU A 996 65.17 -58.15 42.23
CA LEU A 996 65.57 -58.97 43.36
C LEU A 996 64.83 -60.30 43.35
N ASP A 997 65.57 -61.38 43.57
CA ASP A 997 65.03 -62.73 43.77
C ASP A 997 65.65 -63.36 45.01
N ILE A 998 64.81 -63.73 45.98
CA ILE A 998 65.24 -64.43 47.20
C ILE A 998 64.91 -65.91 47.04
N ILE A 999 65.93 -66.69 46.70
CA ILE A 999 65.79 -68.11 46.40
C ILE A 999 65.64 -68.89 47.71
N PRO A 1000 64.56 -69.67 47.90
CA PRO A 1000 64.32 -70.45 49.11
C PRO A 1000 65.51 -71.36 49.48
N THR A 1001 65.75 -71.51 50.79
CA THR A 1001 66.84 -72.36 51.33
C THR A 1001 66.66 -73.85 51.06
N ASP A 1002 65.49 -74.24 50.56
CA ASP A 1002 65.13 -75.60 50.16
C ASP A 1002 65.74 -76.03 48.81
N PHE A 1003 66.39 -75.08 48.12
CA PHE A 1003 67.17 -75.34 46.91
C PHE A 1003 68.68 -75.32 47.20
N SER A 1004 69.44 -76.23 46.58
CA SER A 1004 70.90 -76.13 46.53
C SER A 1004 71.31 -75.07 45.53
N TYR A 1005 72.02 -74.07 46.05
CA TYR A 1005 72.55 -72.93 45.32
C TYR A 1005 73.79 -73.22 44.46
N ASN A 1006 74.28 -74.47 44.48
CA ASN A 1006 75.58 -74.84 43.91
C ASN A 1006 75.71 -74.59 42.40
N HIS A 1007 74.59 -74.46 41.69
CA HIS A 1007 74.57 -74.19 40.25
C HIS A 1007 74.54 -72.70 39.89
N ILE A 1008 74.06 -71.81 40.78
CA ILE A 1008 73.84 -70.40 40.44
C ILE A 1008 75.14 -69.71 40.06
N ALA A 1009 76.20 -69.83 40.88
CA ALA A 1009 77.48 -69.16 40.63
C ALA A 1009 78.23 -69.66 39.36
N SER A 1010 77.75 -70.73 38.73
CA SER A 1010 78.39 -71.35 37.56
C SER A 1010 77.48 -71.52 36.34
N ASN A 1011 76.18 -71.23 36.46
CA ASN A 1011 75.18 -71.48 35.43
C ASN A 1011 73.99 -70.50 35.51
N TYR A 1012 74.23 -69.25 35.13
CA TYR A 1012 73.18 -68.28 34.78
C TYR A 1012 73.44 -67.69 33.40
N THR A 1013 72.38 -67.29 32.71
CA THR A 1013 72.40 -66.57 31.44
C THR A 1013 71.59 -65.30 31.59
N VAL A 1014 72.15 -64.17 31.17
CA VAL A 1014 71.47 -62.88 31.24
C VAL A 1014 71.53 -62.21 29.88
N SER A 1015 70.39 -61.70 29.42
CA SER A 1015 70.26 -60.97 28.15
C SER A 1015 70.95 -59.60 28.19
N GLN A 1016 70.89 -58.90 29.33
CA GLN A 1016 71.59 -57.64 29.57
C GLN A 1016 71.77 -57.33 31.07
N GLY A 1017 72.61 -56.34 31.36
CA GLY A 1017 72.89 -55.93 32.74
C GLY A 1017 73.86 -56.88 33.45
N THR A 1018 73.90 -56.80 34.78
CA THR A 1018 74.81 -57.60 35.62
C THR A 1018 74.07 -58.28 36.76
N VAL A 1019 74.48 -59.51 37.09
CA VAL A 1019 73.88 -60.31 38.16
C VAL A 1019 74.87 -60.47 39.30
N THR A 1020 74.44 -60.19 40.53
CA THR A 1020 75.16 -60.44 41.77
C THR A 1020 74.42 -61.47 42.60
N TYR A 1021 75.15 -62.46 43.13
CA TYR A 1021 74.57 -63.55 43.91
C TYR A 1021 75.30 -63.73 45.24
N ASP A 1022 74.57 -63.66 46.35
CA ASP A 1022 75.06 -63.99 47.69
C ASP A 1022 74.58 -65.39 48.13
N SER A 1023 75.50 -66.34 48.04
CA SER A 1023 75.29 -67.73 48.45
C SER A 1023 74.99 -67.93 49.94
N ALA A 1024 75.30 -66.95 50.80
CA ALA A 1024 75.02 -67.05 52.24
C ALA A 1024 73.55 -66.74 52.57
N THR A 1025 72.87 -65.97 51.72
CA THR A 1025 71.49 -65.50 51.96
C THR A 1025 70.50 -65.94 50.88
N GLY A 1026 70.95 -66.60 49.82
CA GLY A 1026 70.11 -66.97 48.67
C GLY A 1026 69.65 -65.74 47.85
N ARG A 1027 70.33 -64.61 48.01
CA ARG A 1027 69.94 -63.32 47.42
C ARG A 1027 70.55 -63.18 46.04
N LEU A 1028 69.71 -63.08 45.02
CA LEU A 1028 70.10 -62.82 43.64
C LEU A 1028 69.58 -61.44 43.24
N GLU A 1029 70.49 -60.54 42.88
CA GLU A 1029 70.18 -59.20 42.39
C GLU A 1029 70.58 -59.09 40.92
N TRP A 1030 69.69 -58.54 40.11
CA TRP A 1030 69.91 -58.28 38.70
C TRP A 1030 69.77 -56.79 38.42
N ALA A 1031 70.91 -56.12 38.27
CA ALA A 1031 70.98 -54.74 37.79
C ALA A 1031 70.81 -54.75 36.28
N LEU A 1032 69.56 -54.73 35.84
CA LEU A 1032 69.12 -54.87 34.45
C LEU A 1032 69.58 -53.67 33.61
N GLY A 1033 69.50 -52.45 34.17
CA GLY A 1033 69.86 -51.22 33.47
C GLY A 1033 68.65 -50.53 32.83
N THR A 1034 68.64 -50.38 31.50
CA THR A 1034 67.62 -49.62 30.77
C THR A 1034 66.77 -50.54 29.89
N LEU A 1035 65.45 -50.36 29.94
CA LEU A 1035 64.52 -50.88 28.94
C LEU A 1035 63.91 -49.73 28.14
N THR A 1036 63.96 -49.86 26.81
CA THR A 1036 63.32 -48.89 25.92
C THR A 1036 61.80 -49.01 25.99
N THR A 1037 61.11 -48.08 25.34
CA THR A 1037 59.64 -48.04 25.24
C THR A 1037 59.05 -49.32 24.62
N SER A 1038 57.75 -49.52 24.78
CA SER A 1038 56.99 -50.57 24.11
C SER A 1038 57.30 -50.64 22.60
N GLY A 1039 57.61 -51.83 22.10
CA GLY A 1039 58.00 -52.07 20.70
C GLY A 1039 59.43 -51.66 20.32
N GLY A 1040 60.18 -51.04 21.23
CA GLY A 1040 61.60 -50.75 21.06
C GLY A 1040 62.45 -52.03 20.98
N SER A 1041 63.59 -51.97 20.30
CA SER A 1041 64.46 -53.14 20.09
C SER A 1041 65.06 -53.72 21.38
N ASN A 1042 64.93 -53.01 22.51
CA ASN A 1042 65.40 -53.42 23.83
C ASN A 1042 64.31 -53.19 24.92
N ASN A 1043 63.06 -53.50 24.60
CA ASN A 1043 61.93 -53.30 25.54
C ASN A 1043 61.70 -54.50 26.48
N SER A 1044 62.44 -55.59 26.34
CA SER A 1044 62.35 -56.76 27.21
C SER A 1044 63.73 -57.38 27.46
N ALA A 1045 63.94 -57.88 28.67
CA ALA A 1045 65.15 -58.57 29.07
C ALA A 1045 64.82 -59.82 29.91
N THR A 1046 65.65 -60.85 29.77
CA THR A 1046 65.56 -62.11 30.51
C THR A 1046 66.82 -62.41 31.34
N LEU A 1047 66.60 -63.11 32.45
CA LEU A 1047 67.60 -63.73 33.32
C LEU A 1047 67.17 -65.17 33.59
N GLU A 1048 68.04 -66.14 33.30
CA GLU A 1048 67.84 -67.54 33.65
C GLU A 1048 68.92 -68.03 34.62
N TYR A 1049 68.53 -68.79 35.64
CA TYR A 1049 69.46 -69.42 36.56
C TYR A 1049 68.94 -70.79 37.02
N SER A 1050 69.85 -71.72 37.26
CA SER A 1050 69.49 -73.08 37.69
C SER A 1050 69.79 -73.34 39.16
N VAL A 1051 68.93 -74.13 39.81
CA VAL A 1051 69.09 -74.61 41.18
C VAL A 1051 68.81 -76.12 41.26
N THR A 1052 69.32 -76.79 42.30
CA THR A 1052 68.96 -78.20 42.56
C THR A 1052 67.89 -78.29 43.63
N VAL A 1053 66.93 -79.18 43.46
CA VAL A 1053 65.87 -79.44 44.46
C VAL A 1053 66.41 -80.34 45.57
N ASP A 1054 66.66 -79.79 46.76
CA ASP A 1054 67.33 -80.52 47.85
C ASP A 1054 66.37 -81.28 48.77
N VAL A 1055 65.10 -80.86 48.85
CA VAL A 1055 64.10 -81.44 49.73
C VAL A 1055 62.76 -81.60 49.01
N CYS A 1056 61.95 -82.58 49.43
CA CYS A 1056 60.60 -82.77 48.90
C CYS A 1056 59.62 -81.82 49.58
N GLY A 1057 58.82 -81.07 48.81
CA GLY A 1057 57.83 -80.14 49.34
C GLY A 1057 57.22 -79.25 48.27
N GLU A 1058 56.31 -78.38 48.69
CA GLU A 1058 55.82 -77.26 47.88
C GLU A 1058 56.69 -76.03 48.19
N PHE A 1059 57.21 -75.38 47.15
CA PHE A 1059 58.11 -74.23 47.28
C PHE A 1059 57.60 -73.08 46.43
N ILE A 1060 57.62 -71.88 46.99
CA ILE A 1060 57.29 -70.64 46.29
C ILE A 1060 58.57 -69.82 46.18
N ASN A 1061 58.93 -69.44 44.96
CA ASN A 1061 60.09 -68.62 44.67
C ASN A 1061 59.60 -67.34 43.97
N GLN A 1062 59.86 -66.16 44.55
CA GLN A 1062 59.30 -64.89 44.08
C GLN A 1062 60.44 -63.92 43.72
N ALA A 1063 60.23 -63.18 42.63
CA ALA A 1063 61.09 -62.05 42.25
C ALA A 1063 60.27 -60.76 42.28
N GLU A 1064 60.94 -59.63 42.45
CA GLU A 1064 60.35 -58.28 42.54
C GLU A 1064 61.28 -57.28 41.83
N ILE A 1065 60.71 -56.29 41.13
CA ILE A 1065 61.47 -55.13 40.67
C ILE A 1065 61.58 -54.19 41.87
N ILE A 1066 62.82 -53.85 42.27
CA ILE A 1066 63.12 -53.12 43.51
C ILE A 1066 63.66 -51.70 43.26
N ASN A 1067 63.78 -51.31 41.99
CA ASN A 1067 64.24 -49.98 41.60
C ASN A 1067 63.85 -49.68 40.15
N SER A 1068 63.43 -48.45 39.89
CA SER A 1068 63.30 -47.82 38.57
C SER A 1068 63.41 -46.31 38.72
N SER A 1069 64.06 -45.63 37.77
CA SER A 1069 64.18 -44.15 37.80
C SER A 1069 62.92 -43.44 37.33
N GLN A 1070 62.09 -44.12 36.54
CA GLN A 1070 60.81 -43.63 36.05
C GLN A 1070 59.70 -44.25 36.88
N ALA A 1071 58.66 -43.46 37.16
CA ALA A 1071 57.43 -43.97 37.74
C ALA A 1071 56.85 -45.06 36.83
N ASP A 1072 56.30 -46.08 37.47
CA ASP A 1072 55.59 -47.19 36.85
C ASP A 1072 54.09 -47.02 37.12
N LEU A 1073 53.28 -47.17 36.09
CA LEU A 1073 51.90 -46.71 36.06
C LEU A 1073 50.98 -47.49 37.02
N ASP A 1074 51.27 -48.76 37.26
CA ASP A 1074 50.45 -49.64 38.11
C ASP A 1074 51.23 -50.35 39.23
N SER A 1075 52.51 -50.02 39.38
CA SER A 1075 53.41 -50.64 40.35
C SER A 1075 54.30 -49.60 41.05
N THR A 1076 54.89 -49.97 42.19
CA THR A 1076 55.89 -49.13 42.87
C THR A 1076 57.16 -49.95 43.07
N PRO A 1077 58.08 -49.92 42.08
CA PRO A 1077 59.38 -50.58 42.18
C PRO A 1077 60.24 -50.09 43.34
#